data_AF-B3E8R8-F1
#
_entry.id   AF-B3E8R8-F1
#
_cell.length_a   1.000
_cell.length_b   1.000
_cell.length_c   1.000
_cell.angle_alpha   90.00
_cell.angle_beta   90.00
_cell.angle_gamma   90.00
#
_symmetry.space_group_name_H-M   'P 1'
#
loop_
_entity.id
_entity.type
_entity.pdbx_description
1 polymer ?
#
loop_
_entity_poly.entity_id
_entity_poly.type
_entity_poly.pdbx_seq_one_letter_code
_entity_poly.pdbx_strand_id
1 'polypeptide(L)'
;MRIATMHRWLLSFLAGTALYLTCFSTVSTAVVAGPNAFYNATYYYNQFFTTALTDALTTIMLTASPLPDSTPVVFNRPGVTLTIQGGFNDAFNAQAGTTVLGSSLTISQGTLILDNLTIGGSTTPPGDLTPPVTTPNPAGGSFTAAINVQLSTNEAATIHYTTDGSTPTTASAAYTGLIPVSSTTTLTYFAIDSAGNSEAAKTSTFVINPAGDAAANHANLTYTGSTTCLQCHTKQATDLAGSVHYKWEGPYSKISNKPGVTGGKLNTAVNAYCINTLGNWNGCGSCHIGAGAKPGTIADATQNIDCLICHQVAYKRVRNATTGLFEPDTAKMTISMDQAVQTLHKPVKSNCLQCHAKGGGGDALKRGDLALINGTTTDRNYDVHMASTGANLTCQQCHTTIDHHVAGGGSDLRPTDNATLISCSTSACHTTKTNLSTGHSSSTLSSTTIYDISHHVGRVACQTCHIPSYGRKAADAVLDTVTGFGDQSTETDRTWVTPEWSVANNRWEPTVVRANNLKPVYAFYDGSSWVYDLYDVAVIDPATGNYKISRPNGGINTANTKLYPFKYKTSTQPMHTASGKLIALNTSVYFKTADVAASIQSGLTNMGLNPGDAYSMVKADEYQMLNHTVAPKANALKCAACHGTTSVPATQMNLKSMGYALKASESVVCVQCHGSEDSLSFTKVHSKHVADRRYDCSFCHNFSRAAERGLKTTK
;
A
#
# COMPACT_ATOMS: atom_id res chain seq x y z
N MET A 1 -67.16 -16.71 -14.05
CA MET A 1 -66.73 -16.57 -15.46
C MET A 1 -65.28 -16.09 -15.45
N ARG A 2 -64.31 -17.01 -15.47
CA ARG A 2 -62.92 -16.72 -15.84
C ARG A 2 -62.66 -17.59 -17.07
N ILE A 3 -62.49 -16.93 -18.21
CA ILE A 3 -62.17 -17.59 -19.48
C ILE A 3 -60.73 -18.09 -19.35
N ALA A 4 -60.53 -19.41 -19.27
CA ALA A 4 -59.22 -20.01 -19.41
C ALA A 4 -58.96 -20.22 -20.91
N THR A 5 -58.06 -19.44 -21.47
CA THR A 5 -57.64 -19.52 -22.88
C THR A 5 -56.77 -20.76 -23.06
N MET A 6 -57.35 -21.88 -23.49
CA MET A 6 -56.56 -23.05 -23.92
C MET A 6 -56.02 -22.82 -25.34
N HIS A 7 -54.69 -22.79 -25.46
CA HIS A 7 -53.98 -22.69 -26.75
C HIS A 7 -53.73 -24.10 -27.30
N ARG A 8 -54.06 -24.33 -28.57
CA ARG A 8 -53.72 -25.58 -29.29
C ARG A 8 -52.61 -25.30 -30.29
N TRP A 9 -51.59 -26.15 -30.29
CA TRP A 9 -50.51 -26.16 -31.28
C TRP A 9 -50.92 -27.03 -32.48
N LEU A 10 -50.70 -26.57 -33.71
CA LEU A 10 -50.83 -27.40 -34.91
C LEU A 10 -49.44 -27.98 -35.25
N LEU A 11 -49.33 -29.31 -35.33
CA LEU A 11 -48.18 -29.97 -35.96
C LEU A 11 -48.51 -30.20 -37.43
N SER A 12 -47.73 -29.62 -38.34
CA SER A 12 -47.74 -29.96 -39.75
C SER A 12 -46.42 -30.60 -40.15
N PHE A 13 -46.48 -31.79 -40.74
CA PHE A 13 -45.35 -32.47 -41.35
C PHE A 13 -45.35 -32.18 -42.86
N LEU A 14 -44.28 -31.58 -43.37
CA LEU A 14 -43.96 -31.58 -44.79
C LEU A 14 -42.86 -32.60 -45.04
N ALA A 15 -42.93 -33.30 -46.18
CA ALA A 15 -41.99 -34.34 -46.54
C ALA A 15 -40.56 -33.76 -46.67
N GLY A 16 -39.76 -33.93 -45.61
CA GLY A 16 -38.34 -33.53 -45.55
C GLY A 16 -37.94 -32.94 -44.19
N THR A 17 -37.10 -33.67 -43.45
CA THR A 17 -36.16 -33.35 -42.33
C THR A 17 -36.40 -32.21 -41.31
N ALA A 18 -37.52 -31.47 -41.32
CA ALA A 18 -37.78 -30.36 -40.40
C ALA A 18 -39.19 -30.41 -39.79
N LEU A 19 -39.29 -30.10 -38.49
CA LEU A 19 -40.56 -29.96 -37.76
C LEU A 19 -40.82 -28.48 -37.45
N TYR A 20 -42.02 -27.99 -37.75
CA TYR A 20 -42.47 -26.61 -37.50
C TYR A 20 -43.54 -26.56 -36.40
N LEU A 21 -43.33 -25.76 -35.35
CA LEU A 21 -44.35 -25.46 -34.33
C LEU A 21 -44.75 -23.97 -34.38
N THR A 22 -46.04 -23.72 -34.62
CA THR A 22 -46.65 -22.38 -34.59
C THR A 22 -47.76 -22.32 -33.54
N CYS A 23 -47.75 -21.27 -32.72
CA CYS A 23 -48.81 -20.99 -31.75
C CYS A 23 -49.84 -20.04 -32.38
N PHE A 24 -51.08 -20.50 -32.56
CA PHE A 24 -52.19 -19.63 -32.98
C PHE A 24 -53.04 -19.28 -31.76
N SER A 25 -53.25 -17.98 -31.52
CA SER A 25 -54.36 -17.51 -30.70
C SER A 25 -55.62 -17.47 -31.57
N THR A 26 -56.68 -18.13 -31.08
CA THR A 26 -58.02 -18.34 -31.67
C THR A 26 -58.21 -19.62 -32.52
N VAL A 27 -59.12 -20.49 -32.06
CA VAL A 27 -59.52 -21.75 -32.72
C VAL A 27 -60.80 -21.52 -33.53
N SER A 28 -60.92 -22.15 -34.71
CA SER A 28 -62.20 -22.69 -35.18
C SER A 28 -62.01 -24.11 -35.73
N THR A 29 -62.73 -25.01 -35.07
CA THR A 29 -63.01 -26.46 -35.24
C THR A 29 -62.60 -27.21 -36.52
N ALA A 30 -62.05 -28.43 -36.34
CA ALA A 30 -62.51 -29.66 -37.01
C ALA A 30 -62.01 -30.94 -36.29
N VAL A 31 -62.89 -31.95 -36.25
CA VAL A 31 -62.79 -33.24 -35.55
C VAL A 31 -62.65 -34.35 -36.58
N VAL A 32 -61.72 -35.31 -36.43
CA VAL A 32 -61.85 -36.71 -36.94
C VAL A 32 -61.05 -37.68 -36.03
N ALA A 33 -61.53 -38.93 -35.93
CA ALA A 33 -61.52 -39.81 -34.76
C ALA A 33 -60.56 -41.04 -34.77
N GLY A 34 -60.22 -41.51 -33.55
CA GLY A 34 -59.95 -42.92 -33.17
C GLY A 34 -58.47 -43.40 -33.09
N PRO A 35 -58.14 -44.47 -32.34
CA PRO A 35 -58.52 -44.80 -30.96
C PRO A 35 -57.29 -44.97 -30.01
N ASN A 36 -57.54 -44.81 -28.71
CA ASN A 36 -56.71 -45.15 -27.53
C ASN A 36 -56.02 -44.00 -26.77
N ALA A 37 -56.36 -43.96 -25.47
CA ALA A 37 -55.82 -43.20 -24.33
C ALA A 37 -56.37 -41.78 -24.07
N PHE A 38 -57.29 -41.70 -23.09
CA PHE A 38 -57.58 -40.51 -22.29
C PHE A 38 -56.52 -40.36 -21.19
N TYR A 39 -55.88 -39.18 -21.08
CA TYR A 39 -55.20 -38.72 -19.86
C TYR A 39 -55.46 -37.23 -19.61
N ASN A 40 -55.56 -36.91 -18.32
CA ASN A 40 -56.03 -35.69 -17.70
C ASN A 40 -55.05 -34.50 -17.89
N ALA A 41 -55.58 -33.28 -18.07
CA ALA A 41 -54.86 -32.11 -18.59
C ALA A 41 -53.97 -31.34 -17.57
N THR A 42 -53.37 -32.02 -16.59
CA THR A 42 -52.51 -31.37 -15.57
C THR A 42 -51.04 -31.82 -15.64
N TYR A 43 -50.66 -32.61 -16.66
CA TYR A 43 -49.32 -33.23 -16.75
C TYR A 43 -48.46 -32.82 -17.95
N TYR A 44 -48.67 -31.62 -18.51
CA TYR A 44 -47.88 -31.12 -19.66
C TYR A 44 -47.15 -29.79 -19.39
N TYR A 45 -46.60 -29.62 -18.18
CA TYR A 45 -45.73 -28.46 -17.87
C TYR A 45 -44.23 -28.78 -17.77
N ASN A 46 -43.84 -30.01 -18.16
CA ASN A 46 -42.48 -30.35 -18.55
C ASN A 46 -42.62 -31.22 -19.82
N GLN A 47 -42.66 -30.60 -20.99
CA GLN A 47 -42.43 -31.35 -22.23
C GLN A 47 -40.93 -31.71 -22.26
N PHE A 48 -40.57 -32.78 -21.56
CA PHE A 48 -39.38 -33.53 -21.91
C PHE A 48 -39.57 -34.01 -23.35
N PHE A 49 -38.82 -33.47 -24.30
CA PHE A 49 -38.70 -34.05 -25.65
C PHE A 49 -37.88 -35.36 -25.56
N THR A 50 -38.36 -36.36 -24.82
CA THR A 50 -37.60 -37.61 -24.62
C THR A 50 -38.12 -38.80 -25.43
N THR A 51 -39.34 -38.80 -26.00
CA THR A 51 -39.86 -40.05 -26.60
C THR A 51 -40.75 -39.96 -27.86
N ALA A 52 -40.67 -38.92 -28.70
CA ALA A 52 -41.45 -38.93 -29.96
C ALA A 52 -40.80 -38.24 -31.18
N LEU A 53 -39.47 -38.16 -31.25
CA LEU A 53 -38.77 -37.73 -32.47
C LEU A 53 -37.93 -38.91 -32.94
N THR A 54 -38.35 -39.54 -34.03
CA THR A 54 -37.63 -40.63 -34.70
C THR A 54 -36.26 -40.14 -35.16
N ASP A 55 -35.28 -41.06 -35.25
CA ASP A 55 -33.85 -40.81 -35.50
C ASP A 55 -33.50 -40.09 -36.83
N ALA A 56 -34.50 -39.61 -37.58
CA ALA A 56 -34.34 -38.94 -38.87
C ALA A 56 -34.40 -37.41 -38.80
N LEU A 57 -34.70 -36.80 -37.64
CA LEU A 57 -34.83 -35.34 -37.52
C LEU A 57 -33.55 -34.69 -36.99
N THR A 58 -32.91 -33.90 -37.84
CA THR A 58 -31.69 -33.14 -37.53
C THR A 58 -31.95 -31.66 -37.28
N THR A 59 -33.18 -31.16 -37.48
CA THR A 59 -33.52 -29.72 -37.32
C THR A 59 -34.93 -29.48 -36.77
N ILE A 60 -35.07 -28.60 -35.76
CA ILE A 60 -36.35 -28.19 -35.14
C ILE A 60 -36.55 -26.67 -35.29
N MET A 61 -37.67 -26.21 -35.86
CA MET A 61 -37.99 -24.79 -36.03
C MET A 61 -38.99 -24.31 -34.96
N LEU A 62 -38.62 -23.31 -34.16
CA LEU A 62 -39.46 -22.68 -33.14
C LEU A 62 -39.77 -21.23 -33.52
N THR A 63 -41.07 -20.91 -33.65
CA THR A 63 -41.57 -19.55 -33.86
C THR A 63 -42.46 -19.13 -32.69
N ALA A 64 -42.01 -18.15 -31.89
CA ALA A 64 -42.74 -17.68 -30.70
C ALA A 64 -43.10 -16.20 -30.81
N SER A 65 -44.36 -15.87 -30.53
CA SER A 65 -44.78 -14.53 -30.10
C SER A 65 -44.57 -14.40 -28.58
N PRO A 66 -44.41 -13.18 -28.02
CA PRO A 66 -44.16 -13.00 -26.59
C PRO A 66 -45.27 -13.66 -25.77
N LEU A 67 -44.91 -14.70 -25.02
CA LEU A 67 -45.83 -15.42 -24.15
C LEU A 67 -46.01 -14.64 -22.83
N PRO A 68 -47.21 -14.62 -22.22
CA PRO A 68 -47.47 -13.81 -21.03
C PRO A 68 -46.96 -14.42 -19.71
N ASP A 69 -46.59 -15.71 -19.68
CA ASP A 69 -46.30 -16.43 -18.44
C ASP A 69 -44.86 -16.97 -18.38
N SER A 70 -44.29 -16.90 -17.17
CA SER A 70 -42.86 -16.93 -16.85
C SER A 70 -42.25 -18.33 -16.66
N THR A 71 -42.33 -19.18 -17.69
CA THR A 71 -41.76 -20.54 -17.64
C THR A 71 -40.49 -20.73 -18.48
N PRO A 72 -39.40 -21.30 -17.91
CA PRO A 72 -38.15 -21.58 -18.65
C PRO A 72 -38.32 -22.66 -19.72
N VAL A 73 -37.61 -22.53 -20.84
CA VAL A 73 -37.53 -23.55 -21.89
C VAL A 73 -36.20 -24.30 -21.77
N VAL A 74 -36.27 -25.63 -21.58
CA VAL A 74 -35.09 -26.49 -21.41
C VAL A 74 -35.05 -27.56 -22.52
N PHE A 75 -33.96 -27.57 -23.30
CA PHE A 75 -33.72 -28.60 -24.32
C PHE A 75 -32.55 -29.51 -23.93
N ASN A 76 -32.81 -30.83 -23.91
CA ASN A 76 -31.91 -31.81 -23.32
C ASN A 76 -31.60 -32.96 -24.31
N ARG A 77 -31.14 -32.64 -25.53
CA ARG A 77 -30.71 -33.63 -26.53
C ARG A 77 -29.47 -33.15 -27.32
N PRO A 78 -28.29 -33.79 -27.14
CA PRO A 78 -27.09 -33.49 -27.91
C PRO A 78 -27.24 -33.87 -29.40
N GLY A 79 -26.57 -33.14 -30.30
CA GLY A 79 -26.49 -33.48 -31.72
C GLY A 79 -27.69 -33.06 -32.59
N VAL A 80 -28.59 -32.23 -32.05
CA VAL A 80 -29.73 -31.66 -32.78
C VAL A 80 -29.47 -30.20 -33.12
N THR A 81 -29.89 -29.78 -34.32
CA THR A 81 -29.89 -28.37 -34.72
C THR A 81 -31.22 -27.72 -34.36
N LEU A 82 -31.20 -26.64 -33.58
CA LEU A 82 -32.38 -25.86 -33.22
C LEU A 82 -32.41 -24.57 -34.03
N THR A 83 -33.47 -24.31 -34.77
CA THR A 83 -33.66 -23.05 -35.49
C THR A 83 -34.73 -22.20 -34.82
N ILE A 84 -34.37 -21.00 -34.34
CA ILE A 84 -35.28 -20.13 -33.58
C ILE A 84 -35.58 -18.86 -34.39
N GLN A 85 -36.86 -18.51 -34.52
CA GLN A 85 -37.34 -17.24 -35.06
C GLN A 85 -38.29 -16.56 -34.05
N GLY A 86 -37.80 -15.55 -33.32
CA GLY A 86 -38.59 -14.76 -32.36
C GLY A 86 -37.81 -14.35 -31.10
N GLY A 87 -38.48 -13.67 -30.18
CA GLY A 87 -37.92 -13.23 -28.89
C GLY A 87 -38.50 -13.98 -27.69
N PHE A 88 -37.68 -14.20 -26.66
CA PHE A 88 -38.11 -14.76 -25.39
C PHE A 88 -38.00 -13.70 -24.28
N ASN A 89 -38.89 -13.75 -23.30
CA ASN A 89 -38.89 -12.83 -22.15
C ASN A 89 -38.32 -13.48 -20.88
N ASP A 90 -37.74 -14.69 -20.97
CA ASP A 90 -37.23 -15.47 -19.83
C ASP A 90 -36.05 -16.38 -20.20
N ALA A 91 -35.47 -17.09 -19.22
CA ALA A 91 -34.25 -17.90 -19.36
C ALA A 91 -34.39 -19.09 -20.34
N PHE A 92 -33.40 -19.23 -21.23
CA PHE A 92 -33.25 -20.32 -22.20
C PHE A 92 -32.03 -21.18 -21.87
N ASN A 93 -32.18 -22.50 -21.80
CA ASN A 93 -31.11 -23.42 -21.44
C ASN A 93 -30.99 -24.58 -22.45
N ALA A 94 -29.80 -24.74 -23.04
CA ALA A 94 -29.47 -25.81 -23.97
C ALA A 94 -28.22 -26.58 -23.49
N GLN A 95 -28.28 -27.91 -23.56
CA GLN A 95 -27.18 -28.78 -23.15
C GLN A 95 -25.99 -28.73 -24.13
N ALA A 96 -24.77 -28.97 -23.63
CA ALA A 96 -23.54 -29.06 -24.40
C ALA A 96 -23.67 -30.00 -25.62
N GLY A 97 -23.23 -29.54 -26.81
CA GLY A 97 -23.33 -30.27 -28.07
C GLY A 97 -24.62 -30.05 -28.87
N THR A 98 -25.43 -29.06 -28.49
CA THR A 98 -26.60 -28.58 -29.27
C THR A 98 -26.17 -27.46 -30.21
N THR A 99 -26.54 -27.55 -31.49
CA THR A 99 -26.26 -26.47 -32.47
C THR A 99 -27.48 -25.57 -32.58
N VAL A 100 -27.36 -24.27 -32.31
CA VAL A 100 -28.48 -23.32 -32.45
C VAL A 100 -28.24 -22.41 -33.65
N LEU A 101 -29.19 -22.38 -34.59
CA LEU A 101 -29.20 -21.52 -35.77
C LEU A 101 -30.35 -20.51 -35.66
N GLY A 102 -30.17 -19.28 -36.12
CA GLY A 102 -31.23 -18.28 -36.10
C GLY A 102 -30.77 -16.95 -36.68
N SER A 103 -31.69 -16.19 -37.26
CA SER A 103 -31.41 -14.86 -37.82
C SER A 103 -31.45 -13.74 -36.77
N SER A 104 -32.10 -13.96 -35.61
CA SER A 104 -32.09 -13.04 -34.46
C SER A 104 -32.60 -13.74 -33.19
N LEU A 105 -31.83 -13.75 -32.11
CA LEU A 105 -32.28 -14.12 -30.76
C LEU A 105 -32.28 -12.86 -29.88
N THR A 106 -33.44 -12.47 -29.35
CA THR A 106 -33.57 -11.31 -28.47
C THR A 106 -34.13 -11.77 -27.12
N ILE A 107 -33.39 -11.53 -26.03
CA ILE A 107 -33.81 -11.80 -24.65
C ILE A 107 -34.01 -10.44 -23.97
N SER A 108 -35.25 -10.08 -23.69
CA SER A 108 -35.60 -8.74 -23.21
C SER A 108 -35.33 -8.56 -21.71
N GLN A 109 -35.56 -9.62 -20.91
CA GLN A 109 -35.19 -9.75 -19.49
C GLN A 109 -34.93 -11.25 -19.20
N GLY A 110 -33.81 -11.62 -18.58
CA GLY A 110 -33.47 -13.03 -18.27
C GLY A 110 -31.98 -13.38 -18.45
N THR A 111 -31.58 -14.58 -18.00
CA THR A 111 -30.19 -15.08 -18.05
C THR A 111 -30.04 -16.18 -19.11
N LEU A 112 -29.02 -16.07 -19.97
CA LEU A 112 -28.63 -17.10 -20.93
C LEU A 112 -27.45 -17.90 -20.37
N ILE A 113 -27.59 -19.23 -20.27
CA ILE A 113 -26.51 -20.13 -19.83
C ILE A 113 -26.25 -21.12 -20.97
N LEU A 114 -25.02 -21.12 -21.50
CA LEU A 114 -24.59 -21.97 -22.62
C LEU A 114 -23.18 -22.53 -22.33
N ASP A 115 -23.03 -23.86 -22.36
CA ASP A 115 -21.72 -24.52 -22.33
C ASP A 115 -21.28 -24.86 -23.78
N ASN A 116 -20.23 -24.21 -24.28
CA ASN A 116 -19.56 -24.45 -25.58
C ASN A 116 -20.45 -24.35 -26.85
N LEU A 117 -20.98 -23.16 -27.17
CA LEU A 117 -21.69 -22.88 -28.43
C LEU A 117 -20.74 -22.52 -29.58
N THR A 118 -20.90 -23.16 -30.75
CA THR A 118 -20.28 -22.73 -32.01
C THR A 118 -21.36 -22.16 -32.94
N ILE A 119 -21.39 -20.83 -33.13
CA ILE A 119 -22.34 -20.16 -34.04
C ILE A 119 -21.72 -20.11 -35.44
N GLY A 120 -22.25 -20.90 -36.37
CA GLY A 120 -21.81 -20.92 -37.76
C GLY A 120 -22.66 -20.01 -38.64
N GLY A 121 -22.20 -18.79 -38.91
CA GLY A 121 -22.82 -17.89 -39.89
C GLY A 121 -22.39 -16.43 -39.73
N SER A 122 -21.52 -15.96 -40.64
CA SER A 122 -21.00 -14.58 -40.82
C SER A 122 -20.68 -13.82 -39.53
N THR A 123 -19.44 -14.00 -39.07
CA THR A 123 -18.85 -13.21 -37.98
C THR A 123 -18.64 -11.77 -38.44
N THR A 124 -19.50 -10.86 -37.99
CA THR A 124 -18.93 -9.65 -37.36
C THR A 124 -18.77 -10.01 -35.89
N PRO A 125 -17.55 -9.94 -35.32
CA PRO A 125 -17.34 -10.19 -33.90
C PRO A 125 -18.31 -9.34 -33.07
N PRO A 126 -18.60 -9.66 -31.79
CA PRO A 126 -19.00 -8.60 -30.88
C PRO A 126 -17.92 -7.55 -31.04
N GLY A 127 -18.29 -6.37 -31.56
CA GLY A 127 -17.35 -5.27 -31.68
C GLY A 127 -16.66 -5.17 -30.34
N ASP A 128 -15.33 -5.04 -30.36
CA ASP A 128 -14.61 -4.60 -29.18
C ASP A 128 -15.42 -3.47 -28.54
N LEU A 129 -15.66 -3.54 -27.23
CA LEU A 129 -16.40 -2.53 -26.45
C LEU A 129 -15.50 -1.88 -25.41
N THR A 130 -14.23 -2.29 -25.33
CA THR A 130 -13.28 -1.81 -24.35
C THR A 130 -12.46 -0.68 -24.96
N PRO A 131 -12.53 0.55 -24.41
CA PRO A 131 -11.68 1.61 -24.91
C PRO A 131 -10.19 1.30 -24.76
N PRO A 132 -9.37 1.67 -25.74
CA PRO A 132 -7.92 1.55 -25.64
C PRO A 132 -7.36 2.42 -24.52
N VAL A 133 -6.20 2.07 -23.95
CA VAL A 133 -5.53 2.80 -22.87
C VAL A 133 -4.19 3.33 -23.36
N THR A 134 -4.10 4.66 -23.52
CA THR A 134 -2.84 5.33 -23.89
C THR A 134 -1.92 5.59 -22.68
N THR A 135 -0.63 5.32 -22.82
CA THR A 135 0.41 5.59 -21.81
C THR A 135 1.53 6.45 -22.41
N PRO A 136 1.90 7.59 -21.79
CA PRO A 136 3.04 8.38 -22.21
C PRO A 136 4.34 7.85 -21.61
N ASN A 137 5.41 7.84 -22.41
CA ASN A 137 6.77 7.51 -22.01
C ASN A 137 7.76 8.56 -22.55
N PRO A 138 8.44 9.33 -21.68
CA PRO A 138 8.31 9.31 -20.22
C PRO A 138 6.92 9.80 -19.77
N ALA A 139 6.52 9.42 -18.55
CA ALA A 139 5.31 9.96 -17.93
C ALA A 139 5.49 11.47 -17.65
N GLY A 140 4.38 12.21 -17.58
CA GLY A 140 4.39 13.65 -17.27
C GLY A 140 5.19 13.98 -16.00
N GLY A 141 5.83 15.14 -15.98
CA GLY A 141 6.75 15.53 -14.91
C GLY A 141 7.72 16.63 -15.34
N SER A 142 8.74 16.87 -14.51
CA SER A 142 9.78 17.87 -14.80
C SER A 142 11.03 17.25 -15.40
N PHE A 143 11.52 17.83 -16.49
CA PHE A 143 12.70 17.38 -17.23
C PHE A 143 13.72 18.50 -17.37
N THR A 144 15.00 18.15 -17.43
CA THR A 144 16.12 19.12 -17.45
C THR A 144 16.65 19.44 -18.85
N ALA A 145 16.07 18.84 -19.87
CA ALA A 145 16.38 19.04 -21.28
C ALA A 145 15.12 18.75 -22.11
N ALA A 146 15.13 19.16 -23.38
CA ALA A 146 14.08 18.77 -24.31
C ALA A 146 13.97 17.24 -24.35
N ILE A 147 12.73 16.74 -24.39
CA ILE A 147 12.44 15.32 -24.43
C ILE A 147 11.60 14.99 -25.66
N ASN A 148 11.60 13.70 -26.00
CA ASN A 148 10.69 13.14 -26.98
C ASN A 148 9.69 12.25 -26.24
N VAL A 149 8.41 12.61 -26.27
CA VAL A 149 7.33 11.84 -25.65
C VAL A 149 6.85 10.79 -26.66
N GLN A 150 6.92 9.53 -26.25
CA GLN A 150 6.32 8.41 -26.94
C GLN A 150 4.95 8.10 -26.32
N LEU A 151 3.90 8.02 -27.12
CA LEU A 151 2.61 7.49 -26.70
C LEU A 151 2.49 6.04 -27.17
N SER A 152 2.01 5.15 -26.30
CA SER A 152 1.69 3.75 -26.64
C SER A 152 0.30 3.38 -26.15
N THR A 153 -0.34 2.44 -26.82
CA THR A 153 -1.63 1.87 -26.43
C THR A 153 -1.47 0.41 -26.02
N ASN A 154 -2.37 -0.08 -25.17
CA ASN A 154 -2.49 -1.51 -24.80
C ASN A 154 -2.97 -2.39 -25.96
N GLU A 155 -3.60 -1.81 -26.98
CA GLU A 155 -4.11 -2.48 -28.18
C GLU A 155 -4.02 -1.61 -29.43
N ALA A 156 -4.41 -2.14 -30.60
CA ALA A 156 -4.33 -1.42 -31.87
C ALA A 156 -5.35 -0.27 -31.93
N ALA A 157 -4.87 0.97 -31.80
CA ALA A 157 -5.70 2.16 -31.80
C ALA A 157 -5.00 3.37 -32.41
N THR A 158 -5.78 4.35 -32.85
CA THR A 158 -5.30 5.66 -33.33
C THR A 158 -5.35 6.65 -32.20
N ILE A 159 -4.21 7.25 -31.84
CA ILE A 159 -4.11 8.27 -30.78
C ILE A 159 -4.19 9.66 -31.41
N HIS A 160 -5.05 10.53 -30.88
CA HIS A 160 -5.13 11.95 -31.22
C HIS A 160 -4.70 12.80 -30.03
N TYR A 161 -4.00 13.92 -30.29
CA TYR A 161 -3.45 14.77 -29.23
C TYR A 161 -3.40 16.26 -29.57
N THR A 162 -3.25 17.06 -28.53
CA THR A 162 -2.97 18.50 -28.55
C THR A 162 -1.85 18.80 -27.54
N THR A 163 -1.04 19.82 -27.82
CA THR A 163 0.12 20.19 -26.98
C THR A 163 -0.09 21.48 -26.18
N ASP A 164 -1.21 22.17 -26.40
CA ASP A 164 -1.60 23.41 -25.72
C ASP A 164 -2.57 23.20 -24.55
N GLY A 165 -2.93 21.94 -24.28
CA GLY A 165 -3.88 21.55 -23.23
C GLY A 165 -5.36 21.59 -23.65
N SER A 166 -5.70 22.03 -24.86
CA SER A 166 -7.07 21.97 -25.37
C SER A 166 -7.57 20.52 -25.52
N THR A 167 -8.88 20.28 -25.45
CA THR A 167 -9.42 18.92 -25.58
C THR A 167 -9.26 18.41 -27.02
N PRO A 168 -8.53 17.30 -27.27
CA PRO A 168 -8.38 16.74 -28.60
C PRO A 168 -9.71 16.17 -29.14
N THR A 169 -9.89 16.24 -30.45
CA THR A 169 -10.99 15.60 -31.19
C THR A 169 -10.41 14.69 -32.27
N THR A 170 -11.25 13.95 -33.00
CA THR A 170 -10.81 13.14 -34.16
C THR A 170 -10.24 13.99 -35.30
N ALA A 171 -10.45 15.32 -35.29
CA ALA A 171 -9.82 16.25 -36.21
C ALA A 171 -8.45 16.78 -35.71
N SER A 172 -8.08 16.50 -34.46
CA SER A 172 -6.75 16.83 -33.90
C SER A 172 -5.66 15.92 -34.48
N ALA A 173 -4.40 16.35 -34.35
CA ALA A 173 -3.26 15.64 -34.91
C ALA A 173 -3.19 14.17 -34.44
N ALA A 174 -3.06 13.25 -35.41
CA ALA A 174 -2.82 11.84 -35.11
C ALA A 174 -1.34 11.60 -34.75
N TYR A 175 -1.11 10.79 -33.72
CA TYR A 175 0.24 10.42 -33.29
C TYR A 175 0.87 9.41 -34.25
N THR A 176 1.87 9.84 -35.01
CA THR A 176 2.59 9.02 -36.01
C THR A 176 4.08 8.84 -35.69
N GLY A 177 4.57 9.51 -34.65
CA GLY A 177 5.97 9.50 -34.24
C GLY A 177 6.18 10.29 -32.96
N LEU A 178 7.41 10.26 -32.43
CA LEU A 178 7.77 10.93 -31.18
C LEU A 178 7.36 12.41 -31.17
N ILE A 179 6.77 12.88 -30.06
CA ILE A 179 6.38 14.28 -29.88
C ILE A 179 7.54 15.03 -29.21
N PRO A 180 8.22 15.96 -29.91
CA PRO A 180 9.28 16.76 -29.30
C PRO A 180 8.67 17.81 -28.36
N VAL A 181 9.18 17.84 -27.13
CA VAL A 181 8.77 18.79 -26.09
C VAL A 181 10.01 19.54 -25.61
N SER A 182 10.11 20.82 -26.00
CA SER A 182 11.27 21.69 -25.70
C SER A 182 10.98 22.80 -24.69
N SER A 183 9.73 23.02 -24.32
CA SER A 183 9.27 23.96 -23.29
C SER A 183 8.09 23.37 -22.49
N THR A 184 7.67 24.03 -21.42
CA THR A 184 6.49 23.57 -20.63
C THR A 184 5.28 23.38 -21.53
N THR A 185 4.84 22.12 -21.65
CA THR A 185 3.83 21.67 -22.60
C THR A 185 2.78 20.85 -21.87
N THR A 186 1.50 21.16 -22.11
CA THR A 186 0.38 20.37 -21.59
C THR A 186 -0.13 19.48 -22.69
N LEU A 187 0.22 18.20 -22.64
CA LEU A 187 -0.20 17.22 -23.63
C LEU A 187 -1.55 16.62 -23.21
N THR A 188 -2.59 16.85 -23.99
CA THR A 188 -3.89 16.18 -23.82
C THR A 188 -4.09 15.20 -24.97
N TYR A 189 -4.45 13.96 -24.68
CA TYR A 189 -4.53 12.87 -25.66
C TYR A 189 -5.65 11.88 -25.36
N PHE A 190 -6.13 11.21 -26.40
CA PHE A 190 -7.05 10.08 -26.32
C PHE A 190 -6.84 9.15 -27.53
N ALA A 191 -7.21 7.88 -27.40
CA ALA A 191 -7.17 6.89 -28.46
C ALA A 191 -8.56 6.36 -28.85
N ILE A 192 -8.69 5.96 -30.11
CA ILE A 192 -9.86 5.27 -30.68
C ILE A 192 -9.40 4.01 -31.40
N ASP A 193 -9.98 2.85 -31.07
CA ASP A 193 -9.70 1.59 -31.75
C ASP A 193 -10.44 1.45 -33.08
N SER A 194 -10.23 0.33 -33.79
CA SER A 194 -10.90 0.06 -35.07
C SER A 194 -12.38 -0.28 -34.94
N ALA A 195 -12.87 -0.58 -33.74
CA ALA A 195 -14.29 -0.82 -33.43
C ALA A 195 -15.03 0.47 -33.03
N GLY A 196 -14.31 1.58 -32.81
CA GLY A 196 -14.85 2.90 -32.49
C GLY A 196 -14.92 3.20 -30.99
N ASN A 197 -14.35 2.37 -30.11
CA ASN A 197 -14.32 2.72 -28.68
C ASN A 197 -13.25 3.77 -28.43
N SER A 198 -13.61 4.74 -27.60
CA SER A 198 -12.79 5.92 -27.34
C SER A 198 -12.54 6.06 -25.85
N GLU A 199 -11.29 6.23 -25.46
CA GLU A 199 -10.97 6.55 -24.07
C GLU A 199 -11.31 8.01 -23.73
N ALA A 200 -11.54 8.27 -22.45
CA ALA A 200 -11.62 9.64 -21.96
C ALA A 200 -10.27 10.35 -22.18
N ALA A 201 -10.33 11.62 -22.57
CA ALA A 201 -9.13 12.44 -22.75
C ALA A 201 -8.33 12.52 -21.45
N LYS A 202 -7.03 12.24 -21.54
CA LYS A 202 -6.07 12.32 -20.45
C LYS A 202 -5.11 13.46 -20.68
N THR A 203 -4.64 14.05 -19.59
CA THR A 203 -3.69 15.16 -19.62
C THR A 203 -2.38 14.76 -18.95
N SER A 204 -1.26 15.16 -19.52
CA SER A 204 0.08 15.02 -18.96
C SER A 204 0.85 16.32 -19.17
N THR A 205 1.28 16.93 -18.07
CA THR A 205 2.08 18.16 -18.12
C THR A 205 3.57 17.80 -18.10
N PHE A 206 4.29 18.32 -19.08
CA PHE A 206 5.74 18.19 -19.21
C PHE A 206 6.35 19.55 -18.95
N VAL A 207 7.05 19.70 -17.82
CA VAL A 207 7.72 20.94 -17.46
C VAL A 207 9.18 20.82 -17.88
N ILE A 208 9.58 21.51 -18.94
CA ILE A 208 10.99 21.56 -19.35
C ILE A 208 11.64 22.71 -18.58
N ASN A 209 12.51 22.35 -17.65
CA ASN A 209 13.36 23.25 -16.88
C ASN A 209 14.80 23.02 -17.31
N PRO A 210 15.27 23.62 -18.42
CA PRO A 210 16.63 23.38 -18.89
C PRO A 210 17.63 23.53 -17.74
N ALA A 211 18.48 22.53 -17.51
CA ALA A 211 19.59 22.65 -16.56
C ALA A 211 20.52 23.82 -16.92
N GLY A 212 20.40 24.34 -18.15
CA GLY A 212 21.07 25.54 -18.63
C GLY A 212 20.62 26.86 -17.99
N ASP A 213 19.42 26.95 -17.39
CA ASP A 213 18.99 28.21 -16.76
C ASP A 213 19.26 28.25 -15.25
N ALA A 214 19.20 27.14 -14.51
CA ALA A 214 19.42 27.19 -13.06
C ALA A 214 20.91 27.34 -12.68
N ALA A 215 21.84 26.70 -13.40
CA ALA A 215 23.26 26.86 -13.15
C ALA A 215 23.78 28.24 -13.60
N ALA A 216 23.27 28.76 -14.73
CA ALA A 216 23.63 30.10 -15.21
C ALA A 216 23.09 31.21 -14.28
N ASN A 217 21.87 31.06 -13.76
CA ASN A 217 21.27 32.04 -12.84
C ASN A 217 21.89 32.01 -11.44
N HIS A 218 22.51 30.89 -11.03
CA HIS A 218 23.21 30.80 -9.75
C HIS A 218 24.70 31.14 -9.82
N ALA A 219 25.33 31.05 -11.01
CA ALA A 219 26.78 31.13 -11.19
C ALA A 219 27.46 32.38 -10.60
N ASN A 220 26.73 33.50 -10.50
CA ASN A 220 27.26 34.77 -9.99
C ASN A 220 26.63 35.20 -8.66
N LEU A 221 25.95 34.29 -7.95
CA LEU A 221 25.37 34.61 -6.65
C LEU A 221 26.46 34.76 -5.58
N THR A 222 26.27 35.77 -4.73
CA THR A 222 27.00 35.93 -3.47
C THR A 222 26.07 35.54 -2.32
N TYR A 223 26.55 34.70 -1.40
CA TYR A 223 25.75 34.27 -0.27
C TYR A 223 25.69 35.37 0.80
N THR A 224 24.49 35.88 1.06
CA THR A 224 24.23 36.90 2.09
C THR A 224 23.23 36.41 3.16
N GLY A 225 23.02 35.09 3.22
CA GLY A 225 22.00 34.46 4.05
C GLY A 225 20.84 33.91 3.22
N SER A 226 19.77 33.51 3.91
CA SER A 226 18.54 32.96 3.29
C SER A 226 17.88 33.96 2.33
N THR A 227 18.07 35.27 2.54
CA THR A 227 17.61 36.34 1.64
C THR A 227 18.07 36.18 0.20
N THR A 228 19.28 35.66 -0.04
CA THR A 228 19.77 35.34 -1.40
C THR A 228 18.80 34.39 -2.11
N CYS A 229 18.25 33.40 -1.41
CA CYS A 229 17.28 32.45 -1.97
C CYS A 229 15.89 33.09 -2.11
N LEU A 230 15.46 33.87 -1.11
CA LEU A 230 14.13 34.46 -1.05
C LEU A 230 13.86 35.48 -2.16
N GLN A 231 14.88 36.01 -2.82
CA GLN A 231 14.71 36.88 -3.99
C GLN A 231 13.93 36.19 -5.13
N CYS A 232 14.06 34.87 -5.26
CA CYS A 232 13.42 34.09 -6.33
C CYS A 232 12.51 32.96 -5.81
N HIS A 233 12.74 32.46 -4.58
CA HIS A 233 12.12 31.24 -4.06
C HIS A 233 11.16 31.48 -2.88
N THR A 234 10.45 32.61 -2.86
CA THR A 234 9.48 32.93 -1.80
C THR A 234 8.37 31.89 -1.68
N LYS A 235 7.86 31.36 -2.81
CA LYS A 235 6.86 30.28 -2.80
C LYS A 235 7.41 29.04 -2.10
N GLN A 236 8.58 28.55 -2.54
CA GLN A 236 9.18 27.35 -1.99
C GLN A 236 9.49 27.49 -0.49
N ALA A 237 9.97 28.66 -0.06
CA ALA A 237 10.19 28.95 1.35
C ALA A 237 8.86 28.98 2.15
N THR A 238 7.79 29.52 1.57
CA THR A 238 6.45 29.53 2.19
C THR A 238 5.90 28.11 2.32
N ASP A 239 6.00 27.30 1.27
CA ASP A 239 5.56 25.90 1.30
C ASP A 239 6.35 25.11 2.36
N LEU A 240 7.68 25.27 2.39
CA LEU A 240 8.54 24.62 3.38
C LEU A 240 8.23 25.08 4.81
N ALA A 241 7.95 26.37 5.02
CA ALA A 241 7.51 26.90 6.32
C ALA A 241 6.18 26.28 6.78
N GLY A 242 5.34 25.85 5.83
CA GLY A 242 4.10 25.11 6.07
C GLY A 242 4.30 23.65 6.45
N SER A 243 5.43 23.05 6.08
CA SER A 243 5.72 21.61 6.23
C SER A 243 5.97 21.15 7.66
N VAL A 244 5.79 19.85 7.90
CA VAL A 244 6.19 19.17 9.14
C VAL A 244 7.71 19.23 9.34
N HIS A 245 8.51 19.25 8.27
CA HIS A 245 9.97 19.36 8.41
C HIS A 245 10.38 20.67 9.09
N TYR A 246 9.71 21.78 8.76
CA TYR A 246 9.94 23.05 9.42
C TYR A 246 9.16 23.17 10.74
N LYS A 247 7.85 22.95 10.75
CA LYS A 247 7.06 23.16 11.98
C LYS A 247 7.37 22.15 13.08
N TRP A 248 7.85 20.96 12.70
CA TRP A 248 7.89 19.77 13.56
C TRP A 248 6.52 19.39 14.14
N GLU A 249 5.46 19.93 13.55
CA GLU A 249 4.07 19.75 13.94
C GLU A 249 3.23 19.64 12.67
N GLY A 250 2.11 18.93 12.79
CA GLY A 250 1.17 18.73 11.70
C GLY A 250 -0.05 17.93 12.18
N PRO A 251 -1.04 17.72 11.30
CA PRO A 251 -2.26 17.04 11.65
C PRO A 251 -2.00 15.56 11.96
N TYR A 252 -2.65 15.06 13.00
CA TYR A 252 -2.61 13.66 13.43
C TYR A 252 -3.62 12.78 12.67
N SER A 253 -3.54 12.79 11.34
CA SER A 253 -4.50 12.11 10.47
C SER A 253 -4.54 10.58 10.64
N LYS A 254 -3.51 9.98 11.25
CA LYS A 254 -3.39 8.52 11.47
C LYS A 254 -3.31 8.13 12.95
N ILE A 255 -3.58 9.06 13.87
CA ILE A 255 -3.53 8.78 15.32
C ILE A 255 -4.95 8.60 15.85
N SER A 256 -5.27 7.34 16.15
CA SER A 256 -6.61 6.90 16.55
C SER A 256 -7.13 7.52 17.85
N ASN A 257 -6.26 7.77 18.83
CA ASN A 257 -6.65 8.28 20.14
C ASN A 257 -6.63 9.80 20.25
N LYS A 258 -6.32 10.51 19.16
CA LYS A 258 -6.20 11.97 19.10
C LYS A 258 -6.72 12.52 17.76
N PRO A 259 -7.95 12.17 17.34
CA PRO A 259 -8.47 12.65 16.06
C PRO A 259 -8.57 14.17 16.06
N GLY A 260 -8.16 14.81 14.96
CA GLY A 260 -8.23 16.26 14.78
C GLY A 260 -7.19 17.08 15.55
N VAL A 261 -6.29 16.43 16.30
CA VAL A 261 -5.19 17.12 16.98
C VAL A 261 -4.10 17.49 15.98
N THR A 262 -3.53 18.69 16.13
CA THR A 262 -2.26 19.08 15.52
C THR A 262 -1.19 19.03 16.59
N GLY A 263 -0.09 18.37 16.30
CA GLY A 263 1.05 18.32 17.21
C GLY A 263 2.24 17.67 16.53
N GLY A 264 3.24 17.29 17.31
CA GLY A 264 4.40 16.60 16.76
C GLY A 264 5.63 16.76 17.64
N LYS A 265 6.79 16.64 17.00
CA LYS A 265 8.09 16.63 17.65
C LYS A 265 8.40 17.92 18.39
N LEU A 266 7.80 19.06 18.04
CA LEU A 266 8.19 20.35 18.63
C LEU A 266 7.85 20.45 20.12
N ASN A 267 6.66 20.00 20.54
CA ASN A 267 6.18 20.21 21.92
C ASN A 267 5.53 18.98 22.55
N THR A 268 4.77 18.18 21.79
CA THR A 268 3.88 17.17 22.39
C THR A 268 4.42 15.75 22.32
N ALA A 269 5.11 15.39 21.24
CA ALA A 269 5.50 14.00 21.00
C ALA A 269 6.52 13.50 22.02
N VAL A 270 6.26 12.31 22.57
CA VAL A 270 7.18 11.60 23.46
C VAL A 270 7.74 10.35 22.79
N ASN A 271 8.99 9.99 23.09
CA ASN A 271 9.62 8.76 22.64
C ASN A 271 10.43 8.08 23.75
N ALA A 272 10.81 6.82 23.54
CA ALA A 272 11.66 6.04 24.44
C ALA A 272 13.18 6.31 24.24
N TYR A 273 13.53 7.52 23.79
CA TYR A 273 14.91 7.99 23.57
C TYR A 273 15.18 9.22 24.43
N CYS A 274 15.21 10.41 23.82
CA CYS A 274 15.41 11.70 24.48
C CYS A 274 14.12 12.28 25.09
N ILE A 275 13.06 11.46 25.16
CA ILE A 275 11.77 11.78 25.75
C ILE A 275 11.04 12.87 24.95
N ASN A 276 11.38 14.14 25.15
CA ASN A 276 10.68 15.27 24.55
C ASN A 276 11.61 16.48 24.37
N THR A 277 11.27 17.36 23.43
CA THR A 277 12.03 18.57 23.04
C THR A 277 11.82 19.77 23.98
N LEU A 278 10.80 19.76 24.82
CA LEU A 278 10.52 20.81 25.81
C LEU A 278 11.73 20.99 26.72
N GLY A 279 12.26 22.20 26.80
CA GLY A 279 13.50 22.51 27.51
C GLY A 279 14.81 22.07 26.81
N ASN A 280 14.73 21.34 25.69
CA ASN A 280 15.86 20.64 25.07
C ASN A 280 16.19 21.12 23.63
N TRP A 281 15.63 22.25 23.19
CA TRP A 281 15.76 22.73 21.80
C TRP A 281 17.19 22.84 21.29
N ASN A 282 18.13 23.31 22.11
CA ASN A 282 19.50 23.54 21.67
C ASN A 282 20.19 22.25 21.18
N GLY A 283 19.94 21.12 21.84
CA GLY A 283 20.40 19.81 21.40
C GLY A 283 19.57 19.27 20.24
N CYS A 284 18.25 19.22 20.40
CA CYS A 284 17.35 18.57 19.44
C CYS A 284 17.32 19.28 18.07
N GLY A 285 17.34 20.61 18.09
CA GLY A 285 17.26 21.49 16.93
C GLY A 285 18.44 21.39 15.97
N SER A 286 19.51 20.68 16.33
CA SER A 286 20.60 20.32 15.39
C SER A 286 20.11 19.60 14.14
N CYS A 287 19.01 18.84 14.26
CA CYS A 287 18.34 18.15 13.16
C CYS A 287 17.16 18.93 12.56
N HIS A 288 16.88 20.15 13.05
CA HIS A 288 15.82 20.98 12.51
C HIS A 288 16.33 21.73 11.28
N ILE A 289 15.51 21.91 10.25
CA ILE A 289 15.93 22.52 8.97
C ILE A 289 15.98 24.05 9.00
N GLY A 290 15.90 24.66 10.18
CA GLY A 290 16.10 26.08 10.36
C GLY A 290 17.53 26.44 10.82
N ALA A 291 17.82 27.73 10.81
CA ALA A 291 19.06 28.35 11.27
C ALA A 291 19.14 28.47 12.81
N GLY A 292 18.41 27.63 13.53
CA GLY A 292 18.59 27.43 14.97
C GLY A 292 17.52 28.07 15.85
N ALA A 293 16.71 29.00 15.35
CA ALA A 293 15.53 29.48 16.07
C ALA A 293 14.40 28.44 16.01
N LYS A 294 13.57 28.39 17.06
CA LYS A 294 12.36 27.56 17.05
C LYS A 294 11.41 28.00 15.93
N PRO A 295 10.60 27.09 15.37
CA PRO A 295 9.55 27.46 14.44
C PRO A 295 8.63 28.54 15.04
N GLY A 296 8.44 29.63 14.32
CA GLY A 296 7.60 30.77 14.69
C GLY A 296 6.47 30.99 13.68
N THR A 297 6.11 32.25 13.42
CA THR A 297 5.18 32.58 12.35
C THR A 297 5.79 32.28 10.97
N ILE A 298 4.98 32.24 9.90
CA ILE A 298 5.50 32.02 8.53
C ILE A 298 6.49 33.13 8.12
N ALA A 299 6.25 34.37 8.54
CA ALA A 299 7.16 35.48 8.25
C ALA A 299 8.53 35.26 8.91
N ASP A 300 8.54 34.87 10.19
CA ASP A 300 9.77 34.50 10.92
C ASP A 300 10.44 33.28 10.29
N ALA A 301 9.62 32.37 9.74
CA ALA A 301 10.08 31.13 9.15
C ALA A 301 10.93 31.34 7.91
N THR A 302 10.51 32.22 6.99
CA THR A 302 11.25 32.46 5.75
C THR A 302 12.69 32.93 6.00
N GLN A 303 12.93 33.68 7.07
CA GLN A 303 14.27 34.15 7.44
C GLN A 303 15.08 33.07 8.18
N ASN A 304 14.42 32.23 8.97
CA ASN A 304 15.03 31.15 9.74
C ASN A 304 15.19 29.84 8.95
N ILE A 305 14.68 29.69 7.73
CA ILE A 305 14.90 28.47 6.93
C ILE A 305 16.37 28.36 6.50
N ASP A 306 16.95 27.17 6.67
CA ASP A 306 18.26 26.82 6.14
C ASP A 306 18.07 25.98 4.86
N CYS A 307 18.11 26.65 3.70
CA CYS A 307 17.93 25.99 2.40
C CYS A 307 19.07 25.02 2.08
N LEU A 308 20.29 25.31 2.54
CA LEU A 308 21.51 24.61 2.13
C LEU A 308 21.62 23.24 2.78
N ILE A 309 21.02 23.05 3.95
CA ILE A 309 21.01 21.76 4.65
C ILE A 309 20.51 20.62 3.75
N CYS A 310 19.52 20.89 2.89
CA CYS A 310 18.97 19.92 1.94
C CYS A 310 19.59 20.01 0.55
N HIS A 311 20.02 21.19 0.11
CA HIS A 311 20.38 21.46 -1.28
C HIS A 311 21.88 21.58 -1.57
N GLN A 312 22.74 21.37 -0.56
CA GLN A 312 24.19 21.40 -0.76
C GLN A 312 24.92 20.39 0.15
N VAL A 313 25.45 19.32 -0.44
CA VAL A 313 26.13 18.24 0.30
C VAL A 313 27.41 18.71 1.01
N ALA A 314 28.12 19.70 0.45
CA ALA A 314 29.35 20.22 1.04
C ALA A 314 29.07 21.23 2.17
N TYR A 315 27.84 21.74 2.30
CA TYR A 315 27.46 22.69 3.35
C TYR A 315 27.51 22.02 4.71
N LYS A 316 28.10 22.70 5.68
CA LYS A 316 28.16 22.30 7.08
C LYS A 316 27.82 23.52 7.92
N ARG A 317 27.25 23.27 9.09
CA ARG A 317 26.85 24.32 10.02
C ARG A 317 27.21 23.93 11.44
N VAL A 318 27.47 24.93 12.26
CA VAL A 318 27.81 24.80 13.67
C VAL A 318 26.89 25.72 14.47
N ARG A 319 26.50 25.30 15.68
CA ARG A 319 25.72 26.18 16.56
C ARG A 319 26.67 27.17 17.21
N ASN A 320 26.41 28.47 17.03
CA ASN A 320 27.10 29.53 17.73
C ASN A 320 26.68 29.51 19.21
N ALA A 321 27.66 29.42 20.11
CA ALA A 321 27.40 29.31 21.55
C ALA A 321 26.82 30.60 22.17
N THR A 322 27.07 31.75 21.55
CA THR A 322 26.63 33.06 22.03
C THR A 322 25.24 33.39 21.53
N THR A 323 25.00 33.26 20.22
CA THR A 323 23.69 33.60 19.62
C THR A 323 22.69 32.46 19.73
N GLY A 324 23.18 31.23 19.91
CA GLY A 324 22.36 30.03 19.86
C GLY A 324 21.87 29.68 18.46
N LEU A 325 22.24 30.40 17.41
CA LEU A 325 21.84 30.13 16.03
C LEU A 325 22.84 29.21 15.32
N PHE A 326 22.43 28.62 14.20
CA PHE A 326 23.33 27.89 13.31
C PHE A 326 23.97 28.86 12.31
N GLU A 327 25.29 28.75 12.20
CA GLU A 327 26.11 29.50 11.25
C GLU A 327 26.89 28.52 10.38
N PRO A 328 27.26 28.90 9.14
CA PRO A 328 28.11 28.06 8.31
C PRO A 328 29.43 27.69 9.02
N ASP A 329 29.76 26.41 9.02
CA ASP A 329 31.02 25.88 9.54
C ASP A 329 32.01 25.76 8.38
N THR A 330 32.52 26.91 7.90
CA THR A 330 33.39 26.98 6.71
C THR A 330 34.67 26.17 6.86
N ALA A 331 35.14 25.95 8.09
CA ALA A 331 36.29 25.09 8.37
C ALA A 331 36.04 23.60 8.04
N LYS A 332 34.77 23.17 8.00
CA LYS A 332 34.38 21.80 7.62
C LYS A 332 33.77 21.70 6.22
N MET A 333 33.73 22.80 5.48
CA MET A 333 33.26 22.83 4.11
C MET A 333 34.42 22.64 3.14
N THR A 334 34.16 21.98 2.01
CA THR A 334 35.15 21.80 0.93
C THR A 334 35.03 22.87 -0.16
N ILE A 335 34.10 23.81 -0.01
CA ILE A 335 33.77 24.87 -0.95
C ILE A 335 33.48 26.17 -0.19
N SER A 336 33.58 27.31 -0.86
CA SER A 336 33.14 28.60 -0.29
C SER A 336 31.61 28.68 -0.16
N MET A 337 31.12 29.66 0.58
CA MET A 337 29.67 29.91 0.68
C MET A 337 29.06 30.36 -0.65
N ASP A 338 29.80 31.12 -1.46
CA ASP A 338 29.35 31.50 -2.79
C ASP A 338 29.27 30.28 -3.70
N GLN A 339 30.29 29.41 -3.68
CA GLN A 339 30.24 28.13 -4.40
C GLN A 339 29.08 27.25 -3.91
N ALA A 340 28.73 27.29 -2.63
CA ALA A 340 27.62 26.53 -2.07
C ALA A 340 26.27 26.90 -2.69
N VAL A 341 26.02 28.20 -2.97
CA VAL A 341 24.82 28.66 -3.68
C VAL A 341 24.93 28.54 -5.19
N GLN A 342 26.14 28.67 -5.75
CA GLN A 342 26.39 28.54 -7.19
C GLN A 342 26.25 27.10 -7.70
N THR A 343 26.45 26.10 -6.83
CA THR A 343 26.48 24.67 -7.19
C THR A 343 25.39 23.85 -6.51
N LEU A 344 24.24 24.48 -6.22
CA LEU A 344 23.07 23.82 -5.63
C LEU A 344 22.61 22.63 -6.45
N HIS A 345 22.10 21.61 -5.76
CA HIS A 345 21.57 20.41 -6.38
C HIS A 345 20.26 19.96 -5.73
N LYS A 346 19.54 19.05 -6.40
CA LYS A 346 18.44 18.32 -5.77
C LYS A 346 18.99 17.48 -4.61
N PRO A 347 18.26 17.31 -3.49
CA PRO A 347 18.76 16.56 -2.35
C PRO A 347 19.22 15.16 -2.75
N VAL A 348 20.37 14.73 -2.22
CA VAL A 348 20.85 13.36 -2.34
C VAL A 348 20.73 12.66 -0.98
N LYS A 349 20.98 11.34 -0.95
CA LYS A 349 20.81 10.50 0.26
C LYS A 349 21.51 11.10 1.49
N SER A 350 22.74 11.60 1.34
CA SER A 350 23.52 12.16 2.45
C SER A 350 22.90 13.42 3.06
N ASN A 351 22.21 14.26 2.28
CA ASN A 351 21.50 15.43 2.81
C ASN A 351 20.38 15.02 3.78
N CYS A 352 19.66 13.94 3.49
CA CYS A 352 18.61 13.43 4.36
C CYS A 352 19.21 12.73 5.60
N LEU A 353 20.22 11.89 5.38
CA LEU A 353 20.78 11.00 6.41
C LEU A 353 21.52 11.75 7.52
N GLN A 354 22.03 12.96 7.27
CA GLN A 354 22.70 13.75 8.32
C GLN A 354 21.81 13.99 9.56
N CYS A 355 20.48 13.95 9.40
CA CYS A 355 19.51 14.02 10.49
C CYS A 355 18.81 12.67 10.71
N HIS A 356 18.33 12.03 9.65
CA HIS A 356 17.49 10.84 9.76
C HIS A 356 18.23 9.60 10.27
N ALA A 357 19.54 9.49 10.02
CA ALA A 357 20.37 8.41 10.53
C ALA A 357 20.85 8.66 11.96
N LYS A 358 20.98 9.92 12.38
CA LYS A 358 21.56 10.34 13.68
C LYS A 358 20.54 10.50 14.81
N GLY A 359 19.27 10.17 14.53
CA GLY A 359 18.20 10.25 15.54
C GLY A 359 18.54 9.42 16.77
N GLY A 360 18.19 9.93 17.96
CA GLY A 360 18.45 9.23 19.23
C GLY A 360 19.83 9.53 19.85
N GLY A 361 20.68 10.32 19.18
CA GLY A 361 21.96 10.79 19.72
C GLY A 361 23.20 10.21 19.03
N GLY A 362 23.04 9.51 17.91
CA GLY A 362 24.14 8.84 17.21
C GLY A 362 23.66 8.12 15.96
N ASP A 363 24.60 7.71 15.11
CA ASP A 363 24.30 6.96 13.88
C ASP A 363 23.65 5.60 14.19
N ALA A 364 22.64 5.23 13.41
CA ALA A 364 21.88 3.97 13.50
C ALA A 364 21.12 3.71 14.83
N LEU A 365 21.18 4.61 15.81
CA LEU A 365 20.63 4.36 17.16
C LEU A 365 19.10 4.23 17.18
N LYS A 366 18.40 5.15 16.50
CA LYS A 366 16.93 5.22 16.60
C LYS A 366 16.22 4.22 15.71
N ARG A 367 16.34 4.34 14.38
CA ARG A 367 15.47 3.59 13.46
C ARG A 367 15.82 2.10 13.37
N GLY A 368 17.12 1.78 13.38
CA GLY A 368 17.62 0.41 13.24
C GLY A 368 17.59 -0.14 11.81
N ASP A 369 16.89 0.49 10.88
CA ASP A 369 16.93 0.23 9.44
C ASP A 369 17.51 1.41 8.64
N LEU A 370 18.06 2.43 9.30
CA LEU A 370 18.61 3.61 8.66
C LEU A 370 19.87 4.09 9.38
N ALA A 371 20.94 4.30 8.61
CA ALA A 371 22.27 4.68 9.06
C ALA A 371 22.94 5.58 7.99
N LEU A 372 24.03 6.27 8.35
CA LEU A 372 24.75 7.14 7.42
C LEU A 372 25.28 6.36 6.21
N ILE A 373 25.67 5.09 6.42
CA ILE A 373 26.20 4.21 5.38
C ILE A 373 25.20 3.95 4.24
N ASN A 374 23.88 4.09 4.47
CA ASN A 374 22.88 4.03 3.40
C ASN A 374 23.11 5.07 2.30
N GLY A 375 23.83 6.16 2.61
CA GLY A 375 24.15 7.22 1.65
C GLY A 375 25.22 6.85 0.63
N THR A 376 26.10 5.91 0.97
CA THR A 376 27.34 5.65 0.20
C THR A 376 27.62 4.18 -0.06
N THR A 377 26.89 3.26 0.58
CA THR A 377 27.14 1.82 0.49
C THR A 377 27.04 1.28 -0.93
N THR A 378 27.94 0.37 -1.23
CA THR A 378 27.98 -0.50 -2.40
C THR A 378 27.39 -1.89 -2.09
N ASP A 379 27.07 -2.19 -0.83
CA ASP A 379 26.59 -3.49 -0.41
C ASP A 379 25.09 -3.68 -0.71
N ARG A 380 24.80 -4.31 -1.85
CA ARG A 380 23.42 -4.69 -2.22
C ARG A 380 22.78 -5.68 -1.25
N ASN A 381 23.54 -6.43 -0.47
CA ASN A 381 22.97 -7.30 0.56
C ASN A 381 22.42 -6.50 1.74
N TYR A 382 22.99 -5.32 2.01
CA TYR A 382 22.52 -4.41 3.04
C TYR A 382 21.22 -3.71 2.63
N ASP A 383 21.15 -3.09 1.46
CA ASP A 383 19.91 -2.50 0.94
C ASP A 383 19.86 -2.56 -0.59
N VAL A 384 18.91 -3.31 -1.15
CA VAL A 384 18.78 -3.46 -2.61
C VAL A 384 18.34 -2.19 -3.34
N HIS A 385 17.69 -1.26 -2.63
CA HIS A 385 17.15 -0.03 -3.22
C HIS A 385 18.17 1.10 -3.16
N MET A 386 18.85 1.28 -2.02
CA MET A 386 19.75 2.42 -1.81
C MET A 386 21.22 2.15 -2.15
N ALA A 387 21.67 0.89 -2.16
CA ALA A 387 23.06 0.59 -2.52
C ALA A 387 23.36 1.01 -3.98
N SER A 388 24.57 1.50 -4.23
CA SER A 388 25.01 1.94 -5.56
C SER A 388 25.09 0.81 -6.59
N THR A 389 25.29 -0.43 -6.13
CA THR A 389 25.23 -1.65 -6.95
C THR A 389 23.82 -2.26 -7.03
N GLY A 390 22.85 -1.67 -6.32
CA GLY A 390 21.43 -2.00 -6.37
C GLY A 390 20.68 -1.08 -7.32
N ALA A 391 19.46 -0.66 -6.94
CA ALA A 391 18.70 0.32 -7.71
C ALA A 391 19.23 1.76 -7.56
N ASN A 392 20.13 2.00 -6.59
CA ASN A 392 20.74 3.29 -6.29
C ASN A 392 19.74 4.45 -6.14
N LEU A 393 18.56 4.16 -5.58
CA LEU A 393 17.50 5.14 -5.41
C LEU A 393 17.91 6.22 -4.40
N THR A 394 17.54 7.45 -4.72
CA THR A 394 17.48 8.58 -3.80
C THR A 394 16.21 8.51 -2.96
N CYS A 395 16.18 9.19 -1.81
CA CYS A 395 15.05 9.13 -0.88
C CYS A 395 13.73 9.56 -1.55
N GLN A 396 13.78 10.65 -2.32
CA GLN A 396 12.63 11.29 -2.98
C GLN A 396 11.99 10.44 -4.09
N GLN A 397 12.67 9.40 -4.57
CA GLN A 397 12.09 8.47 -5.53
C GLN A 397 11.01 7.58 -4.90
N CYS A 398 11.06 7.39 -3.58
CA CYS A 398 9.99 6.76 -2.80
C CYS A 398 9.19 7.80 -1.99
N HIS A 399 9.90 8.73 -1.36
CA HIS A 399 9.34 9.83 -0.58
C HIS A 399 8.98 10.99 -1.50
N THR A 400 7.88 10.85 -2.26
CA THR A 400 7.41 11.90 -3.17
C THR A 400 7.27 13.22 -2.43
N THR A 401 7.92 14.26 -2.96
CA THR A 401 7.88 15.61 -2.39
C THR A 401 7.08 16.50 -3.31
N ILE A 402 6.00 17.09 -2.79
CA ILE A 402 5.12 18.02 -3.52
C ILE A 402 5.10 19.30 -2.70
N ASP A 403 5.45 20.44 -3.31
CA ASP A 403 5.52 21.73 -2.63
C ASP A 403 6.28 21.64 -1.29
N HIS A 404 7.48 21.04 -1.28
CA HIS A 404 8.30 20.83 -0.07
C HIS A 404 7.66 20.01 1.07
N HIS A 405 6.48 19.44 0.88
CA HIS A 405 5.86 18.48 1.77
C HIS A 405 6.24 17.05 1.36
N VAL A 406 6.85 16.31 2.28
CA VAL A 406 7.45 15.01 1.98
C VAL A 406 6.50 13.88 2.39
N ALA A 407 6.19 12.99 1.45
CA ALA A 407 5.39 11.81 1.73
C ALA A 407 6.11 10.81 2.64
N GLY A 408 5.32 10.01 3.35
CA GLY A 408 5.82 8.94 4.21
C GLY A 408 5.43 9.11 5.68
N GLY A 409 5.51 8.00 6.40
CA GLY A 409 5.13 7.92 7.79
C GLY A 409 5.49 6.55 8.36
N GLY A 410 5.16 6.35 9.63
CA GLY A 410 5.35 5.08 10.33
C GLY A 410 4.48 5.06 11.57
N SER A 411 4.40 3.92 12.27
CA SER A 411 3.55 3.78 13.44
C SER A 411 3.89 4.73 14.60
N ASP A 412 5.16 5.14 14.72
CA ASP A 412 5.63 6.05 15.76
C ASP A 412 5.63 7.52 15.33
N LEU A 413 5.41 7.79 14.05
CA LEU A 413 5.37 9.14 13.50
C LEU A 413 3.94 9.69 13.56
N ARG A 414 3.77 10.83 14.23
CA ARG A 414 2.45 11.39 14.54
C ARG A 414 1.91 12.32 13.44
N PRO A 415 2.62 13.39 13.07
CA PRO A 415 2.14 14.28 12.02
C PRO A 415 2.30 13.64 10.63
N THR A 416 1.34 13.92 9.75
CA THR A 416 1.44 13.60 8.32
C THR A 416 1.74 14.88 7.55
N ASP A 417 2.88 14.91 6.84
CA ASP A 417 3.29 16.08 6.05
C ASP A 417 2.61 16.10 4.67
N ASN A 418 2.56 14.93 4.02
CA ASN A 418 1.85 14.70 2.77
C ASN A 418 1.11 13.36 2.85
N ALA A 419 -0.16 13.35 2.42
CA ALA A 419 -1.03 12.18 2.50
C ALA A 419 -0.70 11.07 1.48
N THR A 420 0.17 11.33 0.51
CA THR A 420 0.60 10.36 -0.50
C THR A 420 1.15 9.11 0.17
N LEU A 421 0.60 7.96 -0.18
CA LEU A 421 0.99 6.68 0.40
C LEU A 421 2.28 6.17 -0.27
N ILE A 422 3.29 5.88 0.55
CA ILE A 422 4.44 5.10 0.11
C ILE A 422 4.08 3.62 0.16
N SER A 423 4.16 2.95 -0.98
CA SER A 423 3.87 1.53 -1.15
C SER A 423 5.04 0.85 -1.87
N CYS A 424 5.29 -0.42 -1.57
CA CYS A 424 6.24 -1.22 -2.33
C CYS A 424 5.74 -1.53 -3.74
N SER A 425 4.43 -1.68 -3.92
CA SER A 425 3.81 -1.93 -5.23
C SER A 425 3.14 -0.66 -5.72
N THR A 426 3.69 -0.12 -6.79
CA THR A 426 3.25 1.07 -7.51
C THR A 426 3.21 0.75 -9.01
N SER A 427 2.69 1.68 -9.83
CA SER A 427 2.76 1.57 -11.29
C SER A 427 4.20 1.61 -11.83
N ALA A 428 5.14 2.16 -11.07
CA ALA A 428 6.55 2.25 -11.46
C ALA A 428 7.42 1.12 -10.88
N CYS A 429 7.02 0.53 -9.75
CA CYS A 429 7.82 -0.43 -9.00
C CYS A 429 6.97 -1.60 -8.55
N HIS A 430 7.41 -2.83 -8.81
CA HIS A 430 6.70 -4.05 -8.38
C HIS A 430 5.23 -4.11 -8.83
N THR A 431 4.96 -3.78 -10.09
CA THR A 431 3.61 -3.63 -10.69
C THR A 431 2.71 -4.86 -10.57
N THR A 432 3.29 -6.06 -10.49
CA THR A 432 2.55 -7.32 -10.39
C THR A 432 2.36 -7.81 -8.96
N LYS A 433 3.00 -7.17 -7.97
CA LYS A 433 3.14 -7.73 -6.61
C LYS A 433 1.96 -7.50 -5.69
N THR A 434 0.87 -6.90 -6.18
CA THR A 434 -0.43 -6.79 -5.50
C THR A 434 -1.39 -7.94 -5.82
N ASN A 435 -1.10 -8.73 -6.86
CA ASN A 435 -1.97 -9.82 -7.28
C ASN A 435 -1.88 -11.01 -6.31
N LEU A 436 -3.02 -11.42 -5.72
CA LEU A 436 -3.11 -12.52 -4.76
C LEU A 436 -2.87 -13.92 -5.37
N SER A 437 -2.91 -14.07 -6.69
CA SER A 437 -2.74 -15.34 -7.38
C SER A 437 -1.47 -15.43 -8.24
N THR A 438 -0.91 -14.30 -8.69
CA THR A 438 0.24 -14.30 -9.63
C THR A 438 1.37 -13.36 -9.25
N GLY A 439 1.27 -12.69 -8.09
CA GLY A 439 2.27 -11.72 -7.65
C GLY A 439 3.65 -12.32 -7.44
N HIS A 440 3.78 -13.59 -7.06
CA HIS A 440 5.06 -14.27 -6.93
C HIS A 440 5.05 -15.59 -7.71
N SER A 441 6.07 -15.83 -8.55
CA SER A 441 6.21 -17.09 -9.27
C SER A 441 6.63 -18.19 -8.28
N SER A 442 5.71 -19.06 -7.91
CA SER A 442 6.01 -20.37 -7.34
C SER A 442 6.31 -21.33 -8.48
N SER A 443 7.50 -21.92 -8.51
CA SER A 443 7.91 -22.85 -9.57
C SER A 443 7.19 -24.21 -9.51
N THR A 444 6.21 -24.41 -8.62
CA THR A 444 5.67 -25.74 -8.32
C THR A 444 4.16 -25.84 -8.05
N LEU A 445 3.32 -24.84 -8.35
CA LEU A 445 1.90 -24.92 -7.95
C LEU A 445 0.91 -24.69 -9.11
N SER A 446 0.06 -25.70 -9.35
CA SER A 446 -1.14 -25.59 -10.18
C SER A 446 -2.16 -24.64 -9.53
N SER A 447 -3.14 -24.19 -10.33
CA SER A 447 -4.29 -23.34 -9.95
C SER A 447 -5.12 -23.83 -8.75
N THR A 448 -4.80 -24.98 -8.16
CA THR A 448 -5.58 -25.68 -7.14
C THR A 448 -4.98 -25.60 -5.72
N THR A 449 -3.80 -24.99 -5.54
CA THR A 449 -3.10 -24.98 -4.23
C THR A 449 -3.06 -23.59 -3.58
N ILE A 450 -3.57 -23.47 -2.34
CA ILE A 450 -3.67 -22.21 -1.56
C ILE A 450 -2.30 -21.68 -1.07
N TYR A 451 -1.24 -22.50 -1.06
CA TYR A 451 0.02 -22.20 -0.37
C TYR A 451 1.03 -21.42 -1.23
N ASP A 452 0.58 -20.34 -1.86
CA ASP A 452 1.44 -19.44 -2.62
C ASP A 452 1.77 -18.16 -1.82
N ILE A 453 2.97 -17.63 -2.03
CA ILE A 453 3.43 -16.34 -1.50
C ILE A 453 2.50 -15.22 -1.98
N SER A 454 1.94 -15.32 -3.19
CA SER A 454 0.99 -14.34 -3.71
C SER A 454 -0.19 -14.12 -2.77
N HIS A 455 -0.75 -15.16 -2.14
CA HIS A 455 -1.87 -15.01 -1.21
C HIS A 455 -1.46 -14.32 0.10
N HIS A 456 -0.19 -14.39 0.49
CA HIS A 456 0.29 -13.75 1.72
C HIS A 456 0.21 -12.24 1.64
N VAL A 457 0.35 -11.62 0.46
CA VAL A 457 0.42 -10.14 0.35
C VAL A 457 -0.90 -9.45 0.75
N GLY A 458 -2.00 -10.20 0.86
CA GLY A 458 -3.26 -9.71 1.42
C GLY A 458 -3.18 -9.42 2.92
N ARG A 459 -2.33 -10.15 3.67
CA ARG A 459 -2.25 -10.08 5.14
C ARG A 459 -0.84 -9.92 5.70
N VAL A 460 0.18 -9.99 4.87
CA VAL A 460 1.59 -9.86 5.25
C VAL A 460 2.18 -8.73 4.43
N ALA A 461 2.71 -7.71 5.10
CA ALA A 461 3.37 -6.60 4.44
C ALA A 461 4.65 -7.08 3.73
N CYS A 462 5.01 -6.45 2.60
CA CYS A 462 6.23 -6.78 1.87
C CYS A 462 7.45 -6.71 2.80
N GLN A 463 7.50 -5.68 3.64
CA GLN A 463 8.52 -5.46 4.65
C GLN A 463 8.73 -6.69 5.54
N THR A 464 7.67 -7.38 5.97
CA THR A 464 7.76 -8.55 6.87
C THR A 464 8.62 -9.66 6.28
N CYS A 465 8.46 -9.95 4.99
CA CYS A 465 9.27 -10.98 4.33
C CYS A 465 10.64 -10.47 3.89
N HIS A 466 10.72 -9.19 3.51
CA HIS A 466 11.89 -8.62 2.83
C HIS A 466 12.86 -7.88 3.77
N ILE A 467 12.51 -7.71 5.05
CA ILE A 467 13.36 -7.17 6.12
C ILE A 467 13.44 -8.23 7.22
N PRO A 468 14.17 -9.34 7.02
CA PRO A 468 14.20 -10.48 7.93
C PRO A 468 14.89 -10.17 9.28
N SER A 469 15.78 -9.17 9.29
CA SER A 469 16.44 -8.62 10.46
C SER A 469 16.84 -7.16 10.24
N TYR A 470 17.02 -6.42 11.34
CA TYR A 470 17.42 -5.01 11.36
C TYR A 470 18.66 -4.81 12.25
N GLY A 471 19.25 -3.61 12.23
CA GLY A 471 20.57 -3.36 12.83
C GLY A 471 21.66 -4.18 12.14
N ARG A 472 21.49 -4.45 10.84
CA ARG A 472 22.44 -5.22 10.03
C ARG A 472 23.65 -4.35 9.73
N LYS A 473 24.84 -4.92 9.79
CA LYS A 473 26.07 -4.22 9.39
C LYS A 473 26.24 -4.34 7.88
N ALA A 474 26.48 -3.22 7.19
CA ALA A 474 26.86 -3.28 5.78
C ALA A 474 28.29 -3.83 5.65
N ALA A 475 28.57 -4.63 4.61
CA ALA A 475 29.89 -5.24 4.43
C ALA A 475 31.00 -4.19 4.27
N ASP A 476 30.67 -3.04 3.69
CA ASP A 476 31.57 -1.89 3.50
C ASP A 476 31.49 -0.84 4.61
N ALA A 477 30.76 -1.14 5.70
CA ALA A 477 30.73 -0.25 6.86
C ALA A 477 32.00 -0.37 7.70
N VAL A 478 32.60 0.78 7.97
CA VAL A 478 33.75 0.91 8.86
C VAL A 478 33.27 1.32 10.25
N LEU A 479 33.68 0.56 11.26
CA LEU A 479 33.49 0.93 12.66
C LEU A 479 34.52 2.01 13.00
N ASP A 480 34.03 3.16 13.44
CA ASP A 480 34.85 4.16 14.12
C ASP A 480 35.07 3.69 15.57
N THR A 481 36.31 3.29 15.86
CA THR A 481 36.68 2.77 17.19
C THR A 481 36.75 3.84 18.27
N VAL A 482 36.78 5.13 17.89
CA VAL A 482 36.73 6.25 18.84
C VAL A 482 35.29 6.53 19.25
N THR A 483 34.39 6.59 18.27
CA THR A 483 32.98 6.92 18.54
C THR A 483 32.11 5.70 18.85
N GLY A 484 32.56 4.48 18.51
CA GLY A 484 31.74 3.28 18.62
C GLY A 484 30.54 3.27 17.67
N PHE A 485 30.57 4.09 16.61
CA PHE A 485 29.56 4.14 15.55
C PHE A 485 30.10 3.51 14.25
N GLY A 486 29.20 3.07 13.38
CA GLY A 486 29.58 2.44 12.10
C GLY A 486 29.56 0.90 12.10
N ASP A 487 29.19 0.26 13.21
CA ASP A 487 28.77 -1.14 13.25
C ASP A 487 27.27 -1.34 12.96
N GLN A 488 26.53 -0.24 12.75
CA GLN A 488 25.07 -0.18 12.58
C GLN A 488 24.28 -0.84 13.73
N SER A 489 24.88 -1.00 14.93
CA SER A 489 24.16 -1.49 16.09
C SER A 489 23.15 -0.43 16.55
N THR A 490 21.97 -0.89 16.92
CA THR A 490 20.83 -0.01 17.22
C THR A 490 20.37 -0.17 18.65
N GLU A 491 19.86 0.90 19.23
CA GLU A 491 19.47 0.95 20.64
C GLU A 491 18.22 0.08 20.88
N THR A 492 18.28 -0.86 21.82
CA THR A 492 17.16 -1.73 22.24
C THR A 492 16.60 -1.35 23.60
N ASP A 493 17.43 -0.75 24.45
CA ASP A 493 17.03 -0.20 25.75
C ASP A 493 17.87 1.03 26.12
N ARG A 494 17.30 1.88 26.98
CA ARG A 494 17.98 3.02 27.60
C ARG A 494 17.48 3.26 29.00
N THR A 495 18.38 3.55 29.92
CA THR A 495 18.03 4.01 31.25
C THR A 495 18.54 5.42 31.52
N TRP A 496 17.63 6.31 31.90
CA TRP A 496 17.98 7.65 32.39
C TRP A 496 18.36 7.67 33.88
N VAL A 497 18.46 6.50 34.51
CA VAL A 497 18.87 6.36 35.92
C VAL A 497 20.39 6.42 36.07
N THR A 498 21.11 5.91 35.08
CA THR A 498 22.57 5.73 35.15
C THR A 498 23.22 6.52 34.03
N PRO A 499 23.99 7.57 34.36
CA PRO A 499 24.77 8.31 33.38
C PRO A 499 26.10 7.60 33.08
N GLU A 500 26.52 7.66 31.81
CA GLU A 500 27.80 7.18 31.32
C GLU A 500 28.48 8.25 30.46
N TRP A 501 29.82 8.31 30.49
CA TRP A 501 30.55 9.27 29.68
C TRP A 501 30.65 8.77 28.23
N SER A 502 30.12 9.54 27.29
CA SER A 502 30.22 9.25 25.87
C SER A 502 31.41 10.01 25.28
N VAL A 503 32.47 9.27 24.93
CA VAL A 503 33.62 9.82 24.20
C VAL A 503 33.18 10.34 22.83
N ALA A 504 32.28 9.61 22.16
CA ALA A 504 31.77 9.93 20.84
C ALA A 504 31.10 11.31 20.77
N ASN A 505 30.29 11.61 21.79
CA ASN A 505 29.52 12.84 21.88
C ASN A 505 30.15 13.88 22.81
N ASN A 506 31.28 13.55 23.45
CA ASN A 506 32.01 14.35 24.43
C ASN A 506 31.10 14.95 25.51
N ARG A 507 30.24 14.10 26.10
CA ARG A 507 29.24 14.49 27.11
C ARG A 507 28.76 13.27 27.90
N TRP A 508 28.06 13.51 29.00
CA TRP A 508 27.32 12.45 29.68
C TRP A 508 26.13 12.02 28.84
N GLU A 509 25.84 10.72 28.82
CA GLU A 509 24.69 10.13 28.14
C GLU A 509 24.01 9.12 29.06
N PRO A 510 22.73 8.81 28.86
CA PRO A 510 22.09 7.71 29.58
C PRO A 510 22.72 6.38 29.15
N THR A 511 22.79 5.40 30.05
CA THR A 511 23.24 4.06 29.69
C THR A 511 22.30 3.43 28.67
N VAL A 512 22.90 2.94 27.57
CA VAL A 512 22.20 2.32 26.46
C VAL A 512 22.60 0.86 26.24
N VAL A 513 21.64 0.05 25.82
CA VAL A 513 21.91 -1.29 25.28
C VAL A 513 21.75 -1.23 23.77
N ARG A 514 22.78 -1.65 23.05
CA ARG A 514 22.80 -1.72 21.58
C ARG A 514 22.99 -3.16 21.12
N ALA A 515 22.40 -3.49 19.98
CA ALA A 515 22.57 -4.80 19.36
C ALA A 515 22.45 -4.74 17.84
N ASN A 516 23.01 -5.77 17.18
CA ASN A 516 22.96 -5.96 15.74
C ASN A 516 22.08 -7.16 15.37
N ASN A 517 21.72 -7.23 14.08
CA ASN A 517 21.06 -8.38 13.46
C ASN A 517 19.80 -8.85 14.23
N LEU A 518 19.05 -7.88 14.73
CA LEU A 518 17.89 -8.10 15.56
C LEU A 518 16.72 -8.64 14.74
N LYS A 519 15.99 -9.57 15.34
CA LYS A 519 14.72 -10.06 14.81
C LYS A 519 13.63 -9.00 15.03
N PRO A 520 12.84 -8.63 14.00
CA PRO A 520 11.70 -7.75 14.20
C PRO A 520 10.65 -8.34 15.14
N VAL A 521 9.94 -7.48 15.85
CA VAL A 521 8.65 -7.84 16.44
C VAL A 521 7.58 -7.64 15.39
N TYR A 522 6.70 -8.62 15.20
CA TYR A 522 5.64 -8.55 14.21
C TYR A 522 4.32 -8.20 14.87
N ALA A 523 3.62 -7.21 14.32
CA ALA A 523 2.30 -6.80 14.79
C ALA A 523 1.37 -6.51 13.60
N PHE A 524 0.07 -6.66 13.84
CA PHE A 524 -0.94 -6.21 12.89
C PHE A 524 -0.94 -4.69 12.84
N TYR A 525 -0.99 -4.14 11.63
CA TYR A 525 -1.05 -2.71 11.39
C TYR A 525 -2.05 -2.38 10.29
N ASP A 526 -3.00 -1.50 10.58
CA ASP A 526 -4.04 -1.04 9.67
C ASP A 526 -3.75 0.33 9.03
N GLY A 527 -2.57 0.90 9.30
CA GLY A 527 -2.21 2.24 8.84
C GLY A 527 -2.38 3.33 9.90
N SER A 528 -2.97 3.02 11.06
CA SER A 528 -3.17 3.94 12.17
C SER A 528 -2.48 3.47 13.46
N SER A 529 -2.25 4.39 14.39
CA SER A 529 -1.58 4.09 15.66
C SER A 529 -2.26 4.76 16.86
N TRP A 530 -2.00 4.20 18.04
CA TRP A 530 -2.20 4.87 19.31
C TRP A 530 -0.87 5.47 19.78
N VAL A 531 -0.88 6.70 20.29
CA VAL A 531 0.34 7.36 20.82
C VAL A 531 0.09 8.12 22.12
N TYR A 532 1.13 8.20 22.95
CA TYR A 532 1.21 9.06 24.13
C TYR A 532 1.86 10.41 23.78
N ASP A 533 1.26 11.51 24.21
CA ASP A 533 1.89 12.84 24.20
C ASP A 533 2.15 13.33 25.62
N LEU A 534 3.08 14.28 25.76
CA LEU A 534 3.70 14.69 27.03
C LEU A 534 2.70 14.94 28.17
N TYR A 535 1.56 15.56 27.87
CA TYR A 535 0.56 15.95 28.85
C TYR A 535 -0.59 14.94 29.02
N ASP A 536 -0.51 13.77 28.38
CA ASP A 536 -1.45 12.68 28.64
C ASP A 536 -1.17 12.03 29.99
N VAL A 537 -2.17 11.38 30.58
CA VAL A 537 -1.91 10.42 31.66
C VAL A 537 -1.35 9.15 31.03
N ALA A 538 -0.23 8.66 31.54
CA ALA A 538 0.45 7.49 31.02
C ALA A 538 -0.40 6.23 31.26
N VAL A 539 -0.41 5.33 30.28
CA VAL A 539 -1.22 4.11 30.30
C VAL A 539 -0.29 2.90 30.24
N ILE A 540 -0.51 1.94 31.13
CA ILE A 540 0.21 0.66 31.12
C ILE A 540 -0.36 -0.22 30.01
N ASP A 541 0.52 -0.88 29.27
CA ASP A 541 0.17 -1.98 28.38
C ASP A 541 0.09 -3.28 29.20
N PRO A 542 -1.09 -3.91 29.34
CA PRO A 542 -1.22 -5.14 30.12
C PRO A 542 -0.42 -6.31 29.53
N ALA A 543 -0.06 -6.27 28.24
CA ALA A 543 0.72 -7.33 27.62
C ALA A 543 2.21 -7.29 28.01
N THR A 544 2.75 -6.10 28.28
CA THR A 544 4.19 -5.91 28.57
C THR A 544 4.45 -5.49 30.01
N GLY A 545 3.45 -4.94 30.71
CA GLY A 545 3.61 -4.32 32.02
C GLY A 545 4.29 -2.95 32.00
N ASN A 546 4.63 -2.42 30.82
CA ASN A 546 5.30 -1.13 30.65
C ASN A 546 4.30 -0.02 30.27
N TYR A 547 4.71 1.23 30.43
CA TYR A 547 3.93 2.37 29.93
C TYR A 547 4.09 2.52 28.41
N LYS A 548 2.99 2.42 27.67
CA LYS A 548 3.03 2.49 26.20
C LYS A 548 3.24 3.91 25.69
N ILE A 549 4.15 4.08 24.74
CA ILE A 549 4.39 5.36 24.04
C ILE A 549 3.80 5.35 22.63
N SER A 550 4.02 4.29 21.85
CA SER A 550 3.38 4.09 20.54
C SER A 550 2.96 2.64 20.35
N ARG A 551 1.80 2.44 19.71
CA ARG A 551 1.26 1.13 19.36
C ARG A 551 0.66 1.14 17.95
N PRO A 552 1.06 0.23 17.05
CA PRO A 552 0.33 0.03 15.81
C PRO A 552 -1.07 -0.50 16.12
N ASN A 553 -2.09 0.03 15.46
CA ASN A 553 -3.44 -0.49 15.55
C ASN A 553 -3.66 -1.61 14.54
N GLY A 554 -4.49 -2.57 14.92
CA GLY A 554 -4.87 -3.67 14.05
C GLY A 554 -5.04 -4.96 14.85
N GLY A 555 -5.49 -5.99 14.16
CA GLY A 555 -5.68 -7.31 14.75
C GLY A 555 -6.08 -8.30 13.68
N ILE A 556 -6.06 -9.60 13.99
CA ILE A 556 -6.35 -10.64 12.99
C ILE A 556 -7.73 -10.49 12.32
N ASN A 557 -8.67 -9.82 12.98
CA ASN A 557 -10.04 -9.56 12.51
C ASN A 557 -10.26 -8.15 11.96
N THR A 558 -9.29 -7.24 12.11
CA THR A 558 -9.42 -5.87 11.58
C THR A 558 -9.36 -5.92 10.05
N ALA A 559 -10.25 -5.18 9.39
CA ALA A 559 -10.24 -5.03 7.94
C ALA A 559 -8.94 -4.34 7.49
N ASN A 560 -8.42 -4.71 6.32
CA ASN A 560 -7.27 -4.07 5.67
C ASN A 560 -5.95 -4.04 6.47
N THR A 561 -5.86 -4.79 7.56
CA THR A 561 -4.63 -4.90 8.35
C THR A 561 -3.67 -5.93 7.76
N LYS A 562 -2.37 -5.67 7.91
CA LYS A 562 -1.32 -6.64 7.57
C LYS A 562 -0.34 -6.80 8.73
N LEU A 563 0.36 -7.92 8.75
CA LEU A 563 1.52 -8.12 9.62
C LEU A 563 2.70 -7.29 9.09
N TYR A 564 3.19 -6.37 9.91
CA TYR A 564 4.36 -5.54 9.65
C TYR A 564 5.50 -5.86 10.62
N PRO A 565 6.77 -5.65 10.22
CA PRO A 565 7.92 -5.74 11.10
C PRO A 565 8.15 -4.42 11.83
N PHE A 566 8.42 -4.51 13.12
CA PHE A 566 8.71 -3.37 13.98
C PHE A 566 10.01 -3.60 14.75
N LYS A 567 10.77 -2.53 14.92
CA LYS A 567 11.70 -2.40 16.02
C LYS A 567 10.90 -2.15 17.29
N TYR A 568 11.23 -2.90 18.33
CA TYR A 568 10.69 -2.69 19.68
C TYR A 568 11.78 -2.08 20.56
N LYS A 569 11.44 -0.99 21.24
CA LYS A 569 12.37 -0.21 22.07
C LYS A 569 11.77 -0.02 23.45
N THR A 570 12.59 -0.20 24.49
CA THR A 570 12.22 0.13 25.87
C THR A 570 13.07 1.27 26.43
N SER A 571 12.58 1.98 27.44
CA SER A 571 13.37 2.93 28.20
C SER A 571 12.88 3.09 29.63
N THR A 572 13.80 3.22 30.58
CA THR A 572 13.50 3.66 31.95
C THR A 572 13.59 5.18 32.02
N GLN A 573 12.47 5.85 32.24
CA GLN A 573 12.33 7.31 32.17
C GLN A 573 11.44 7.86 33.30
N PRO A 574 11.59 9.16 33.67
CA PRO A 574 10.87 9.72 34.81
C PRO A 574 9.39 9.96 34.54
N MET A 575 8.57 9.77 35.58
CA MET A 575 7.15 10.04 35.61
C MET A 575 6.80 10.82 36.88
N HIS A 576 5.99 11.85 36.74
CA HIS A 576 5.47 12.64 37.85
C HIS A 576 4.41 11.82 38.59
N THR A 577 4.64 11.59 39.89
CA THR A 577 3.85 10.64 40.68
C THR A 577 2.41 11.11 40.88
N ALA A 578 2.19 12.39 41.14
CA ALA A 578 0.85 12.89 41.44
C ALA A 578 -0.08 12.91 40.21
N SER A 579 0.45 13.19 39.02
CA SER A 579 -0.36 13.28 37.80
C SER A 579 -0.31 12.04 36.90
N GLY A 580 0.62 11.11 37.15
CA GLY A 580 0.86 9.95 36.28
C GLY A 580 1.30 10.32 34.86
N LYS A 581 2.01 11.46 34.70
CA LYS A 581 2.48 11.95 33.38
C LYS A 581 3.99 11.75 33.27
N LEU A 582 4.48 11.29 32.12
CA LEU A 582 5.91 11.21 31.84
C LEU A 582 6.53 12.61 31.88
N ILE A 583 7.73 12.74 32.44
CA ILE A 583 8.42 14.01 32.59
C ILE A 583 9.36 14.24 31.40
N ALA A 584 9.28 15.42 30.78
CA ALA A 584 10.26 15.88 29.80
C ALA A 584 11.59 16.22 30.48
N LEU A 585 12.38 15.19 30.79
CA LEU A 585 13.69 15.31 31.42
C LEU A 585 14.55 16.32 30.65
N ASN A 586 15.20 17.24 31.36
CA ASN A 586 16.10 18.20 30.74
C ASN A 586 17.43 17.53 30.37
N THR A 587 17.53 17.08 29.13
CA THR A 587 18.71 16.42 28.57
C THR A 587 19.93 17.35 28.53
N SER A 588 19.76 18.67 28.41
CA SER A 588 20.90 19.60 28.44
C SER A 588 21.54 19.67 29.83
N VAL A 589 20.76 19.62 30.90
CA VAL A 589 21.29 19.49 32.27
C VAL A 589 21.96 18.13 32.45
N TYR A 590 21.28 17.06 32.03
CA TYR A 590 21.79 15.68 32.17
C TYR A 590 23.13 15.51 31.48
N PHE A 591 23.23 15.88 30.20
CA PHE A 591 24.43 15.68 29.40
C PHE A 591 25.62 16.49 29.90
N LYS A 592 25.37 17.62 30.56
CA LYS A 592 26.42 18.47 31.11
C LYS A 592 26.91 17.99 32.48
N THR A 593 26.02 17.46 33.31
CA THR A 593 26.27 17.32 34.76
C THR A 593 26.23 15.90 35.29
N ALA A 594 25.65 14.95 34.56
CA ALA A 594 25.29 13.62 35.05
C ALA A 594 24.27 13.62 36.22
N ASP A 595 23.73 14.77 36.62
CA ASP A 595 22.79 14.86 37.73
C ASP A 595 21.36 14.54 37.26
N VAL A 596 20.93 13.32 37.55
CA VAL A 596 19.59 12.81 37.21
C VAL A 596 18.49 13.64 37.90
N ALA A 597 18.66 13.95 39.18
CA ALA A 597 17.65 14.65 39.96
C ALA A 597 17.47 16.09 39.46
N ALA A 598 18.57 16.85 39.29
CA ALA A 598 18.52 18.20 38.75
C ALA A 598 17.91 18.25 37.34
N SER A 599 18.17 17.22 36.52
CA SER A 599 17.60 17.10 35.17
C SER A 599 16.08 16.87 35.20
N ILE A 600 15.58 16.10 36.15
CA ILE A 600 14.14 15.85 36.36
C ILE A 600 13.46 17.09 36.93
N GLN A 601 14.05 17.73 37.95
CA GLN A 601 13.54 18.96 38.55
C GLN A 601 13.42 20.09 37.51
N SER A 602 14.45 20.26 36.67
CA SER A 602 14.39 21.21 35.56
C SER A 602 13.30 20.83 34.53
N GLY A 603 13.12 19.52 34.26
CA GLY A 603 12.03 19.03 33.42
C GLY A 603 10.64 19.36 33.97
N LEU A 604 10.42 19.19 35.27
CA LEU A 604 9.19 19.58 35.96
C LEU A 604 8.92 21.08 35.81
N THR A 605 9.92 21.92 36.07
CA THR A 605 9.81 23.37 35.86
C THR A 605 9.44 23.72 34.42
N ASN A 606 10.08 23.09 33.44
CA ASN A 606 9.77 23.31 32.02
C ASN A 606 8.34 22.91 31.65
N MET A 607 7.78 21.92 32.36
CA MET A 607 6.38 21.49 32.23
C MET A 607 5.40 22.37 33.02
N GLY A 608 5.86 23.38 33.74
CA GLY A 608 5.04 24.25 34.60
C GLY A 608 4.63 23.59 35.92
N LEU A 609 5.35 22.56 36.36
CA LEU A 609 5.15 21.85 37.62
C LEU A 609 6.17 22.32 38.67
N ASN A 610 5.94 21.96 39.95
CA ASN A 610 6.86 22.33 41.00
C ASN A 610 8.12 21.44 40.91
N PRO A 611 9.35 22.00 40.87
CA PRO A 611 10.56 21.19 40.82
C PRO A 611 10.71 20.25 42.03
N GLY A 612 10.07 20.54 43.17
CA GLY A 612 10.07 19.66 44.35
C GLY A 612 9.07 18.50 44.29
N ASP A 613 8.27 18.39 43.22
CA ASP A 613 7.25 17.34 43.12
C ASP A 613 7.87 15.94 43.04
N ALA A 614 7.20 14.98 43.68
CA ALA A 614 7.64 13.59 43.70
C ALA A 614 7.56 12.94 42.30
N TYR A 615 8.57 12.15 41.97
CA TYR A 615 8.65 11.39 40.73
C TYR A 615 9.00 9.92 40.98
N SER A 616 8.77 9.10 39.97
CA SER A 616 9.22 7.70 39.90
C SER A 616 9.88 7.44 38.56
N MET A 617 10.80 6.46 38.52
CA MET A 617 11.39 5.98 37.28
C MET A 617 10.58 4.78 36.79
N VAL A 618 10.01 4.87 35.60
CA VAL A 618 9.12 3.86 35.04
C VAL A 618 9.67 3.29 33.75
N LYS A 619 9.34 2.02 33.45
CA LYS A 619 9.67 1.40 32.16
C LYS A 619 8.59 1.77 31.15
N ALA A 620 9.00 2.37 30.05
CA ALA A 620 8.16 2.69 28.90
C ALA A 620 8.65 1.96 27.65
N ASP A 621 7.78 1.79 26.66
CA ASP A 621 8.11 1.07 25.43
C ASP A 621 7.38 1.62 24.18
N GLU A 622 7.99 1.40 23.02
CA GLU A 622 7.46 1.86 21.73
C GLU A 622 7.76 0.91 20.58
N TYR A 623 6.89 0.96 19.57
CA TYR A 623 7.01 0.23 18.32
C TYR A 623 7.34 1.19 17.19
N GLN A 624 8.38 0.89 16.44
CA GLN A 624 8.83 1.70 15.30
C GLN A 624 8.83 0.83 14.05
N MET A 625 8.07 1.24 13.04
CA MET A 625 7.95 0.48 11.80
C MET A 625 9.28 0.45 11.04
N LEU A 626 9.67 -0.74 10.56
CA LEU A 626 10.84 -0.96 9.72
C LEU A 626 10.42 -0.92 8.23
N ASN A 627 11.12 -0.13 7.42
CA ASN A 627 10.81 0.10 6.02
C ASN A 627 12.02 0.04 5.07
N HIS A 628 13.23 0.20 5.59
CA HIS A 628 14.48 0.27 4.83
C HIS A 628 15.34 -0.96 5.08
N THR A 629 16.53 -1.00 4.47
CA THR A 629 17.44 -2.15 4.49
C THR A 629 16.72 -3.40 3.98
N VAL A 630 16.08 -3.26 2.82
CA VAL A 630 15.43 -4.39 2.16
C VAL A 630 16.49 -5.33 1.64
N ALA A 631 16.42 -6.60 2.06
CA ALA A 631 17.37 -7.63 1.68
C ALA A 631 17.09 -8.17 0.25
N PRO A 632 18.09 -8.75 -0.42
CA PRO A 632 17.89 -9.44 -1.69
C PRO A 632 16.81 -10.53 -1.60
N LYS A 633 16.11 -10.78 -2.72
CA LYS A 633 15.04 -11.80 -2.80
C LYS A 633 15.45 -13.19 -2.30
N ALA A 634 16.73 -13.56 -2.45
CA ALA A 634 17.27 -14.82 -1.96
C ALA A 634 17.16 -14.93 -0.43
N ASN A 635 17.34 -13.80 0.27
CA ASN A 635 17.38 -13.68 1.72
C ASN A 635 16.03 -13.32 2.34
N ALA A 636 14.99 -13.13 1.52
CA ALA A 636 13.62 -12.96 2.02
C ALA A 636 13.18 -14.21 2.80
N LEU A 637 12.37 -14.00 3.85
CA LEU A 637 11.86 -15.08 4.69
C LEU A 637 11.18 -16.18 3.86
N LYS A 638 11.50 -17.43 4.20
CA LYS A 638 10.90 -18.63 3.59
C LYS A 638 9.84 -19.21 4.52
N CYS A 639 9.02 -20.12 3.99
CA CYS A 639 7.88 -20.70 4.70
C CYS A 639 8.23 -21.20 6.12
N ALA A 640 9.33 -21.95 6.26
CA ALA A 640 9.76 -22.52 7.53
C ALA A 640 10.11 -21.46 8.61
N ALA A 641 10.48 -20.25 8.20
CA ALA A 641 10.77 -19.18 9.16
C ALA A 641 9.53 -18.79 9.97
N CYS A 642 8.34 -18.82 9.36
CA CYS A 642 7.08 -18.42 9.99
C CYS A 642 6.21 -19.61 10.42
N HIS A 643 6.23 -20.70 9.65
CA HIS A 643 5.39 -21.88 9.90
C HIS A 643 6.10 -22.99 10.68
N GLY A 644 7.44 -22.96 10.73
CA GLY A 644 8.23 -24.10 11.19
C GLY A 644 8.10 -25.32 10.27
N THR A 645 8.58 -26.45 10.75
CA THR A 645 8.35 -27.80 10.22
C THR A 645 7.95 -28.72 11.37
N THR A 646 7.66 -29.98 11.10
CA THR A 646 7.41 -30.99 12.14
C THR A 646 8.57 -31.17 13.10
N SER A 647 9.81 -30.86 12.67
CA SER A 647 11.04 -31.04 13.44
C SER A 647 11.71 -29.73 13.87
N VAL A 648 11.34 -28.59 13.28
CA VAL A 648 11.99 -27.29 13.53
C VAL A 648 10.92 -26.25 13.84
N PRO A 649 10.90 -25.65 15.05
CA PRO A 649 9.97 -24.57 15.36
C PRO A 649 10.15 -23.36 14.43
N ALA A 650 9.06 -22.60 14.23
CA ALA A 650 9.14 -21.32 13.54
C ALA A 650 10.12 -20.38 14.27
N THR A 651 11.04 -19.77 13.53
CA THR A 651 12.09 -18.91 14.09
C THR A 651 11.68 -17.44 14.18
N GLN A 652 10.79 -17.00 13.28
CA GLN A 652 10.41 -15.61 13.14
C GLN A 652 9.22 -15.23 14.03
N MET A 653 8.16 -16.02 14.00
CA MET A 653 6.91 -15.68 14.68
C MET A 653 6.18 -16.92 15.19
N ASN A 654 5.36 -16.73 16.22
CA ASN A 654 4.43 -17.74 16.70
C ASN A 654 3.02 -17.38 16.23
N LEU A 655 2.59 -17.94 15.10
CA LEU A 655 1.29 -17.62 14.51
C LEU A 655 0.12 -17.96 15.44
N LYS A 656 0.25 -19.02 16.26
CA LYS A 656 -0.81 -19.41 17.22
C LYS A 656 -1.05 -18.31 18.26
N SER A 657 0.02 -17.76 18.84
CA SER A 657 -0.10 -16.64 19.79
C SER A 657 -0.58 -15.34 19.15
N MET A 658 -0.47 -15.22 17.83
CA MET A 658 -0.96 -14.08 17.05
C MET A 658 -2.44 -14.22 16.63
N GLY A 659 -3.15 -15.23 17.13
CA GLY A 659 -4.58 -15.44 16.89
C GLY A 659 -4.90 -16.45 15.78
N TYR A 660 -3.91 -17.07 15.14
CA TYR A 660 -4.14 -18.10 14.12
C TYR A 660 -4.43 -19.50 14.70
N ALA A 661 -4.55 -19.64 16.02
CA ALA A 661 -4.89 -20.91 16.65
C ALA A 661 -6.32 -21.38 16.27
N LEU A 662 -6.57 -22.68 16.41
CA LEU A 662 -7.93 -23.22 16.35
C LEU A 662 -8.75 -22.67 17.52
N LYS A 663 -10.06 -22.49 17.31
CA LYS A 663 -10.97 -21.98 18.36
C LYS A 663 -11.28 -23.01 19.46
N ALA A 664 -11.01 -24.30 19.19
CA ALA A 664 -11.15 -25.41 20.12
C ALA A 664 -10.14 -26.51 19.77
N SER A 665 -10.15 -27.64 20.49
CA SER A 665 -9.34 -28.81 20.14
C SER A 665 -9.68 -29.30 18.72
N GLU A 666 -8.70 -29.92 18.06
CA GLU A 666 -8.88 -30.50 16.73
C GLU A 666 -10.07 -31.47 16.68
N SER A 667 -10.19 -32.33 17.70
CA SER A 667 -11.31 -33.26 17.87
C SER A 667 -12.68 -32.59 17.94
N VAL A 668 -12.77 -31.36 18.46
CA VAL A 668 -14.01 -30.59 18.55
C VAL A 668 -14.30 -29.85 17.25
N VAL A 669 -13.27 -29.30 16.57
CA VAL A 669 -13.50 -28.55 15.33
C VAL A 669 -13.80 -29.45 14.13
N CYS A 670 -13.16 -30.62 14.04
CA CYS A 670 -13.31 -31.52 12.90
C CYS A 670 -14.69 -32.19 12.84
N VAL A 671 -15.34 -32.42 13.99
CA VAL A 671 -16.65 -33.07 14.05
C VAL A 671 -17.84 -32.13 13.84
N GLN A 672 -17.60 -30.83 13.60
CA GLN A 672 -18.68 -29.85 13.43
C GLN A 672 -19.49 -30.08 12.15
N CYS A 673 -18.92 -30.71 11.13
CA CYS A 673 -19.53 -30.85 9.81
C CYS A 673 -19.67 -32.30 9.33
N HIS A 674 -18.73 -33.17 9.70
CA HIS A 674 -18.69 -34.58 9.34
C HIS A 674 -18.07 -35.41 10.47
N GLY A 675 -18.08 -36.74 10.36
CA GLY A 675 -17.43 -37.62 11.34
C GLY A 675 -15.90 -37.46 11.38
N SER A 676 -15.23 -37.97 12.41
CA SER A 676 -13.77 -37.90 12.50
C SER A 676 -13.13 -38.67 11.35
N GLU A 677 -12.21 -38.01 10.64
CA GLU A 677 -11.31 -38.63 9.66
C GLU A 677 -9.88 -38.65 10.25
N ASP A 678 -8.98 -39.47 9.69
CA ASP A 678 -7.59 -39.59 10.17
C ASP A 678 -6.86 -38.24 10.23
N SER A 679 -5.80 -38.13 11.06
CA SER A 679 -5.07 -36.87 11.25
C SER A 679 -4.44 -36.36 9.94
N LEU A 680 -5.10 -35.42 9.27
CA LEU A 680 -4.65 -34.83 8.03
C LEU A 680 -3.64 -33.69 8.29
N SER A 681 -2.63 -33.56 7.43
CA SER A 681 -1.71 -32.42 7.52
C SER A 681 -2.44 -31.09 7.30
N PHE A 682 -1.89 -30.00 7.85
CA PHE A 682 -2.38 -28.63 7.63
C PHE A 682 -2.75 -28.37 6.15
N THR A 683 -1.86 -28.78 5.24
CA THR A 683 -1.99 -28.64 3.79
C THR A 683 -3.22 -29.39 3.26
N LYS A 684 -3.46 -30.62 3.71
CA LYS A 684 -4.63 -31.41 3.26
C LYS A 684 -5.92 -30.80 3.78
N VAL A 685 -5.97 -30.43 5.07
CA VAL A 685 -7.15 -29.83 5.70
C VAL A 685 -7.55 -28.53 5.01
N HIS A 686 -6.60 -27.61 4.80
CA HIS A 686 -6.90 -26.31 4.21
C HIS A 686 -7.17 -26.40 2.70
N SER A 687 -6.53 -27.32 1.97
CA SER A 687 -6.87 -27.55 0.56
C SER A 687 -8.30 -28.05 0.41
N LYS A 688 -8.74 -28.99 1.26
CA LYS A 688 -10.09 -29.53 1.19
C LYS A 688 -11.14 -28.51 1.63
N HIS A 689 -10.97 -27.91 2.81
CA HIS A 689 -12.02 -27.07 3.38
C HIS A 689 -12.04 -25.65 2.79
N VAL A 690 -10.88 -25.07 2.50
CA VAL A 690 -10.79 -23.67 2.04
C VAL A 690 -10.68 -23.58 0.52
N ALA A 691 -9.92 -24.46 -0.14
CA ALA A 691 -9.76 -24.39 -1.60
C ALA A 691 -10.96 -25.01 -2.33
N ASP A 692 -11.25 -26.27 -2.03
CA ASP A 692 -12.29 -27.06 -2.70
C ASP A 692 -13.69 -26.68 -2.19
N ARG A 693 -13.95 -26.85 -0.89
CA ARG A 693 -15.29 -26.58 -0.32
C ARG A 693 -15.61 -25.11 -0.15
N ARG A 694 -14.59 -24.24 -0.18
CA ARG A 694 -14.71 -22.78 -0.02
C ARG A 694 -15.32 -22.38 1.32
N TYR A 695 -15.14 -23.15 2.39
CA TYR A 695 -15.62 -22.78 3.72
C TYR A 695 -14.77 -21.70 4.35
N ASP A 696 -15.44 -20.81 5.09
CA ASP A 696 -14.80 -19.72 5.80
C ASP A 696 -13.85 -20.21 6.92
N CYS A 697 -12.85 -19.39 7.26
CA CYS A 697 -11.93 -19.70 8.34
C CYS A 697 -12.62 -19.78 9.72
N SER A 698 -13.76 -19.12 9.92
CA SER A 698 -14.50 -19.10 11.18
C SER A 698 -15.07 -20.45 11.60
N PHE A 699 -15.16 -21.41 10.67
CA PHE A 699 -15.52 -22.78 11.01
C PHE A 699 -14.50 -23.42 11.96
N CYS A 700 -13.20 -23.12 11.80
CA CYS A 700 -12.13 -23.71 12.61
C CYS A 700 -11.41 -22.71 13.53
N HIS A 701 -11.49 -21.41 13.24
CA HIS A 701 -10.74 -20.37 13.93
C HIS A 701 -11.64 -19.27 14.50
N ASN A 702 -11.08 -18.39 15.34
CA ASN A 702 -11.74 -17.18 15.85
C ASN A 702 -11.64 -15.99 14.89
N PHE A 703 -11.44 -16.25 13.60
CA PHE A 703 -11.36 -15.23 12.56
C PHE A 703 -12.02 -15.68 11.26
N SER A 704 -12.57 -14.71 10.53
CA SER A 704 -13.20 -14.92 9.22
C SER A 704 -12.34 -14.37 8.09
N ARG A 705 -12.42 -14.99 6.92
CA ARG A 705 -11.83 -14.54 5.64
C ARG A 705 -12.86 -14.58 4.51
N ALA A 706 -14.14 -14.63 4.82
CA ALA A 706 -15.23 -14.75 3.86
C ALA A 706 -15.21 -13.63 2.83
N ALA A 707 -15.17 -12.37 3.28
CA ALA A 707 -15.14 -11.21 2.39
C ALA A 707 -13.84 -11.13 1.55
N GLU A 708 -12.69 -11.40 2.19
CA GLU A 708 -11.37 -11.30 1.54
C GLU A 708 -11.15 -12.38 0.48
N ARG A 709 -11.65 -13.59 0.72
CA ARG A 709 -11.34 -14.77 -0.09
C ARG A 709 -12.56 -15.35 -0.80
N GLY A 710 -13.74 -14.73 -0.67
CA GLY A 710 -15.00 -15.22 -1.23
C GLY A 710 -15.44 -16.58 -0.67
N LEU A 711 -15.29 -16.77 0.64
CA LEU A 711 -15.61 -18.05 1.31
C LEU A 711 -17.06 -18.06 1.83
N LYS A 712 -17.66 -19.25 1.84
CA LYS A 712 -19.00 -19.53 2.34
C LYS A 712 -19.02 -19.50 3.86
N THR A 713 -19.96 -18.76 4.42
CA THR A 713 -20.23 -18.69 5.87
C THR A 713 -21.29 -19.70 6.32
N THR A 714 -21.95 -20.36 5.37
CA THR A 714 -22.91 -21.44 5.60
C THR A 714 -22.37 -22.75 5.03
N LYS A 715 -22.81 -23.87 5.63
CA LYS A 715 -22.43 -25.22 5.19
C LYS A 715 -23.10 -25.57 3.86
#